data_AF-A0A7C7D8W5-F1
#
_entry.id   AF-A0A7C7D8W5-F1
#
_cell.length_a   1.000
_cell.length_b   1.000
_cell.length_c   1.000
_cell.angle_alpha   90.00
_cell.angle_beta   90.00
_cell.angle_gamma   90.00
#
_symmetry.space_group_name_H-M   'P 1'
#
loop_
_entity.id
_entity.type
_entity.pdbx_description
1 polymer ?
#
loop_
_entity_poly.entity_id
_entity_poly.type
_entity_poly.pdbx_seq_one_letter_code
_entity_poly.pdbx_strand_id
1 'polypeptide(L)'
;MSWFRRVALGALLGPVFPAFMWGPFTHVHINRMALQKAKELAAAGPEGSPQRDVPGSRDGLDGTTTGTGVMGAASTAGSAKNASDKDAPISLGTGARPVNKELLALLTSSPEVENAYILAANSADAISSYHTLNNFTAYDYTHNSIPDHAQGLPSFGYTLIETWRRLPETAWHNSADRLRDLAVACGWLSHQLADWYAHYACIDGQGDVCDPPDAIADELTTFSGYSDSHRVLGHDYPLPFLRRYNLADHGLTEFLVDSLLIFGPDGHRFENLSLPRLSTLKNGNTNIITLASEDFDGFVRLPEDHIPVLWRNMNLILLGMYVMQQLVRLRQPLIRREAAKVVRSDYVDLSVERVLDGLFCKSFDEIAYLARLGRRARPSDSPIGPLESAGVKYPGTVIFKVAYSLASSLSAPDGTITTKTVARAMDIIENPLRTLDHAPVIGPILKSDLVADVLWNKVAKPSVDAFITNTFDSLGATSKDGRAPVQEAILAFANAVLLKRRSIEAARKDFAAAMKPVITVVNRNGSELPGGREMPTQAELLDMVFRNREIVFKAWPAIPRGRRELADLKCLDINSVRVNVNGYPLSEHPEFAELAVGFESDSTASPLLIRLKLGPAFRPGRYDIFVDVRDASGTGAEYLYWPVNLGTSAQS
;
A
#
# COMPACT_ATOMS: atom_id res chain seq x y z
N MET A 1 14.41 35.64 -17.86
CA MET A 1 13.13 35.23 -17.21
C MET A 1 12.96 36.02 -15.94
N SER A 2 11.80 36.65 -15.70
CA SER A 2 11.58 37.47 -14.50
C SER A 2 11.42 36.61 -13.24
N TRP A 3 11.91 37.11 -12.12
CA TRP A 3 11.76 36.51 -10.78
C TRP A 3 10.30 36.20 -10.43
N PHE A 4 9.37 37.08 -10.84
CA PHE A 4 7.93 36.87 -10.68
C PHE A 4 7.40 35.60 -11.37
N ARG A 5 7.93 35.21 -12.55
CA ARG A 5 7.55 33.94 -13.23
C ARG A 5 8.07 32.72 -12.47
N ARG A 6 9.24 32.80 -11.84
CA ARG A 6 9.81 31.71 -11.03
C ARG A 6 9.10 31.57 -9.69
N VAL A 7 8.70 32.68 -9.07
CA VAL A 7 7.94 32.68 -7.82
C VAL A 7 6.49 32.25 -8.05
N ALA A 8 5.84 32.69 -9.14
CA ALA A 8 4.49 32.26 -9.47
C ALA A 8 4.41 30.76 -9.85
N LEU A 9 5.33 30.24 -10.68
CA LEU A 9 5.41 28.79 -10.94
C LEU A 9 5.90 28.00 -9.70
N GLY A 10 6.84 28.56 -8.93
CA GLY A 10 7.36 27.93 -7.72
C GLY A 10 6.33 27.87 -6.58
N ALA A 11 5.44 28.85 -6.48
CA ALA A 11 4.34 28.86 -5.52
C ALA A 11 3.12 28.04 -5.98
N LEU A 12 2.93 27.85 -7.30
CA LEU A 12 1.85 27.03 -7.84
C LEU A 12 2.19 25.53 -7.95
N LEU A 13 3.48 25.17 -8.08
CA LEU A 13 3.88 23.81 -8.47
C LEU A 13 5.06 23.24 -7.66
N GLY A 14 5.64 24.02 -6.74
CA GLY A 14 6.77 23.67 -5.87
C GLY A 14 6.66 22.36 -5.08
N PRO A 15 5.47 21.95 -4.58
CA PRO A 15 5.38 20.76 -3.75
C PRO A 15 5.06 19.45 -4.47
N VAL A 16 4.92 19.43 -5.81
CA VAL A 16 4.34 18.27 -6.52
C VAL A 16 5.40 17.46 -7.26
N PHE A 17 5.32 16.14 -7.08
CA PHE A 17 6.02 15.05 -7.80
C PHE A 17 7.29 14.50 -7.16
N PRO A 18 7.13 13.93 -5.95
CA PRO A 18 7.58 12.56 -5.72
C PRO A 18 6.43 11.63 -5.28
N ALA A 19 6.68 10.34 -5.53
CA ALA A 19 5.98 9.16 -5.04
C ALA A 19 4.62 8.92 -5.67
N PHE A 20 4.55 7.92 -6.55
CA PHE A 20 3.30 7.22 -6.82
C PHE A 20 3.10 6.21 -5.72
N MET A 21 2.19 6.51 -4.81
CA MET A 21 1.48 5.44 -4.15
C MET A 21 0.05 5.88 -3.94
N TRP A 22 -0.88 4.97 -4.10
CA TRP A 22 -2.18 5.03 -3.47
C TRP A 22 -3.33 5.61 -4.31
N GLY A 23 -4.51 4.99 -4.20
CA GLY A 23 -5.64 5.20 -5.11
C GLY A 23 -6.99 5.55 -4.43
N PRO A 24 -7.25 6.81 -4.04
CA PRO A 24 -8.48 7.20 -3.33
C PRO A 24 -9.79 7.03 -4.10
N PHE A 25 -9.74 6.81 -5.42
CA PHE A 25 -10.94 6.59 -6.23
C PHE A 25 -11.39 5.13 -6.20
N THR A 26 -10.44 4.22 -5.98
CA THR A 26 -10.69 2.77 -5.95
C THR A 26 -11.59 2.39 -4.79
N HIS A 27 -11.34 2.84 -3.55
CA HIS A 27 -12.21 2.51 -2.40
C HIS A 27 -13.65 3.04 -2.57
N VAL A 28 -13.80 4.27 -3.10
CA VAL A 28 -15.11 4.86 -3.40
C VAL A 28 -15.86 4.03 -4.45
N HIS A 29 -15.14 3.54 -5.46
CA HIS A 29 -15.70 2.64 -6.46
C HIS A 29 -16.13 1.30 -5.84
N ILE A 30 -15.29 0.67 -5.01
CA ILE A 30 -15.59 -0.57 -4.30
C ILE A 30 -16.85 -0.44 -3.44
N ASN A 31 -16.95 0.60 -2.60
CA ASN A 31 -18.15 0.83 -1.78
C ASN A 31 -19.41 0.99 -2.64
N ARG A 32 -19.32 1.74 -3.74
CA ARG A 32 -20.47 1.92 -4.65
C ARG A 32 -20.91 0.59 -5.26
N MET A 33 -19.97 -0.21 -5.73
CA MET A 33 -20.25 -1.52 -6.35
C MET A 33 -20.80 -2.53 -5.32
N ALA A 34 -20.24 -2.57 -4.11
CA ALA A 34 -20.72 -3.44 -3.04
C ALA A 34 -22.15 -3.07 -2.61
N LEU A 35 -22.46 -1.77 -2.47
CA LEU A 35 -23.82 -1.32 -2.17
C LEU A 35 -24.80 -1.66 -3.30
N GLN A 36 -24.39 -1.44 -4.55
CA GLN A 36 -25.21 -1.77 -5.72
C GLN A 36 -25.52 -3.28 -5.76
N LYS A 37 -24.51 -4.13 -5.53
CA LYS A 37 -24.69 -5.58 -5.47
C LYS A 37 -25.58 -6.01 -4.30
N ALA A 38 -25.46 -5.37 -3.13
CA ALA A 38 -26.33 -5.61 -2.00
C ALA A 38 -27.80 -5.26 -2.31
N LYS A 39 -28.05 -4.15 -3.02
CA LYS A 39 -29.40 -3.76 -3.50
C LYS A 39 -29.97 -4.80 -4.45
N GLU A 40 -29.18 -5.27 -5.41
CA GLU A 40 -29.58 -6.29 -6.38
C GLU A 40 -29.93 -7.62 -5.72
N LEU A 41 -29.09 -8.10 -4.80
CA LEU A 41 -29.35 -9.33 -4.04
C LEU A 41 -30.57 -9.21 -3.12
N ALA A 42 -30.79 -8.05 -2.51
CA ALA A 42 -31.99 -7.81 -1.69
C ALA A 42 -33.28 -7.80 -2.53
N ALA A 43 -33.20 -7.33 -3.78
CA ALA A 43 -34.31 -7.30 -4.73
C ALA A 43 -34.61 -8.66 -5.37
N ALA A 44 -33.59 -9.51 -5.57
CA ALA A 44 -33.73 -10.84 -6.19
C ALA A 44 -34.51 -11.86 -5.32
N GLY A 45 -34.67 -11.61 -4.02
CA GLY A 45 -35.33 -12.54 -3.10
C GLY A 45 -34.54 -13.85 -2.90
N PRO A 46 -34.97 -14.73 -1.96
CA PRO A 46 -34.20 -15.93 -1.60
C PRO A 46 -34.11 -17.02 -2.70
N GLU A 47 -34.81 -16.88 -3.82
CA GLU A 47 -34.85 -17.90 -4.90
C GLU A 47 -34.12 -17.47 -6.20
N GLY A 48 -33.53 -16.26 -6.24
CA GLY A 48 -33.02 -15.65 -7.47
C GLY A 48 -31.50 -15.59 -7.59
N SER A 49 -30.73 -16.58 -7.13
CA SER A 49 -29.29 -16.62 -7.46
C SER A 49 -29.14 -16.97 -8.94
N PRO A 50 -28.41 -16.18 -9.74
CA PRO A 50 -27.97 -16.65 -11.05
C PRO A 50 -27.04 -17.84 -10.80
N GLN A 51 -27.39 -19.00 -11.35
CA GLN A 51 -26.42 -20.07 -11.55
C GLN A 51 -25.22 -19.44 -12.28
N ARG A 52 -24.04 -19.50 -11.66
CA ARG A 52 -22.79 -19.17 -12.34
C ARG A 52 -22.69 -20.12 -13.54
N ASP A 53 -22.99 -19.61 -14.73
CA ASP A 53 -22.57 -20.25 -15.96
C ASP A 53 -21.04 -20.26 -15.98
N VAL A 54 -20.48 -21.40 -15.63
CA VAL A 54 -19.09 -21.73 -15.95
C VAL A 54 -18.96 -21.66 -17.46
N PRO A 55 -17.98 -20.92 -18.03
CA PRO A 55 -17.80 -20.87 -19.47
C PRO A 55 -17.60 -22.29 -20.00
N GLY A 56 -18.56 -22.75 -20.81
CA GLY A 56 -18.53 -24.04 -21.46
C GLY A 56 -17.24 -24.22 -22.25
N SER A 57 -16.51 -25.27 -21.90
CA SER A 57 -15.63 -25.99 -22.80
C SER A 57 -16.36 -26.23 -24.12
N ARG A 58 -15.83 -25.68 -25.21
CA ARG A 58 -16.30 -26.00 -26.56
C ARG A 58 -15.96 -27.46 -26.86
N ASP A 59 -16.99 -28.23 -27.15
CA ASP A 59 -16.93 -29.59 -27.67
C ASP A 59 -16.39 -29.66 -29.11
N GLY A 60 -15.80 -30.82 -29.39
CA GLY A 60 -15.60 -31.44 -30.72
C GLY A 60 -14.14 -31.82 -30.94
N LEU A 61 -13.69 -33.04 -31.22
CA LEU A 61 -14.22 -34.36 -31.61
C LEU A 61 -13.03 -35.31 -31.30
N ASP A 62 -13.09 -36.50 -30.69
CA ASP A 62 -13.58 -37.82 -31.12
C ASP A 62 -12.98 -38.76 -30.04
N GLY A 63 -13.73 -39.62 -29.36
CA GLY A 63 -13.99 -40.98 -29.84
C GLY A 63 -13.04 -42.00 -29.19
N THR A 64 -13.53 -42.76 -28.20
CA THR A 64 -13.30 -44.21 -27.90
C THR A 64 -13.26 -44.57 -26.40
N THR A 65 -14.36 -45.18 -25.98
CA THR A 65 -14.54 -46.35 -25.09
C THR A 65 -13.40 -46.91 -24.22
N THR A 66 -13.81 -47.22 -22.98
CA THR A 66 -13.45 -48.29 -22.00
C THR A 66 -13.00 -47.65 -20.69
N GLY A 67 -13.53 -47.96 -19.50
CA GLY A 67 -14.17 -49.17 -19.01
C GLY A 67 -13.44 -49.55 -17.70
N THR A 68 -14.20 -49.89 -16.65
CA THR A 68 -13.75 -50.34 -15.30
C THR A 68 -13.23 -49.23 -14.37
N GLY A 69 -13.64 -49.09 -13.11
CA GLY A 69 -14.37 -49.96 -12.20
C GLY A 69 -13.52 -50.27 -10.96
N VAL A 70 -14.15 -50.18 -9.79
CA VAL A 70 -13.82 -50.83 -8.51
C VAL A 70 -13.14 -49.98 -7.41
N MET A 71 -13.98 -49.72 -6.38
CA MET A 71 -13.79 -49.84 -4.91
C MET A 71 -12.38 -49.60 -4.34
N GLY A 72 -12.18 -48.75 -3.33
CA GLY A 72 -12.98 -48.62 -2.12
C GLY A 72 -12.28 -49.38 -0.98
N ALA A 73 -11.71 -48.66 -0.01
CA ALA A 73 -11.37 -49.21 1.30
C ALA A 73 -11.29 -48.09 2.33
N ALA A 74 -12.35 -47.98 3.14
CA ALA A 74 -12.35 -47.27 4.40
C ALA A 74 -11.61 -48.09 5.45
N SER A 75 -10.82 -47.45 6.29
CA SER A 75 -10.42 -47.99 7.59
C SER A 75 -10.62 -46.92 8.65
N THR A 76 -11.65 -47.12 9.46
CA THR A 76 -11.93 -46.42 10.71
C THR A 76 -11.08 -47.01 11.83
N ALA A 77 -10.41 -46.15 12.59
CA ALA A 77 -9.98 -46.45 13.96
C ALA A 77 -10.04 -45.14 14.76
N GLY A 78 -11.02 -45.04 15.66
CA GLY A 78 -11.15 -43.91 16.57
C GLY A 78 -10.36 -44.15 17.86
N SER A 79 -9.83 -43.06 18.44
CA SER A 79 -9.82 -42.88 19.89
C SER A 79 -9.48 -41.45 20.30
N ALA A 80 -10.06 -41.06 21.44
CA ALA A 80 -9.72 -39.95 22.32
C ALA A 80 -10.09 -38.52 21.90
N LYS A 81 -11.26 -38.10 22.41
CA LYS A 81 -11.65 -36.71 22.66
C LYS A 81 -10.55 -35.96 23.42
N ASN A 82 -9.98 -34.92 22.82
CA ASN A 82 -9.42 -33.79 23.54
C ASN A 82 -10.11 -32.52 23.04
N ALA A 83 -10.66 -31.77 23.99
CA ALA A 83 -11.33 -30.51 23.76
C ALA A 83 -10.30 -29.41 23.46
N SER A 84 -10.16 -29.03 22.20
CA SER A 84 -9.50 -27.77 21.79
C SER A 84 -9.94 -27.36 20.37
N ASP A 85 -11.25 -27.25 20.15
CA ASP A 85 -11.78 -26.50 18.99
C ASP A 85 -12.02 -25.06 19.43
N LYS A 86 -10.97 -24.24 19.43
CA LYS A 86 -11.07 -22.78 19.61
C LYS A 86 -10.46 -21.95 18.47
N ASP A 87 -9.98 -22.60 17.41
CA ASP A 87 -9.42 -21.92 16.24
C ASP A 87 -9.92 -22.62 14.96
N ALA A 88 -11.24 -22.77 14.82
CA ALA A 88 -11.80 -23.24 13.55
C ALA A 88 -11.57 -22.15 12.50
N PRO A 89 -10.94 -22.44 11.35
CA PRO A 89 -10.81 -21.49 10.27
C PRO A 89 -12.21 -21.04 9.83
N ILE A 90 -12.35 -19.75 9.53
CA ILE A 90 -13.58 -19.20 8.96
C ILE A 90 -13.82 -19.92 7.64
N SER A 91 -14.69 -20.93 7.66
CA SER A 91 -15.18 -21.55 6.44
C SER A 91 -15.89 -20.46 5.64
N LEU A 92 -15.32 -20.09 4.50
CA LEU A 92 -16.02 -19.44 3.39
C LEU A 92 -17.07 -20.42 2.87
N GLY A 93 -18.15 -20.59 3.64
CA GLY A 93 -19.29 -21.38 3.24
C GLY A 93 -19.86 -20.76 1.97
N THR A 94 -19.79 -21.51 0.88
CA THR A 94 -20.29 -21.19 -0.47
C THR A 94 -21.82 -21.15 -0.57
N GLY A 95 -22.53 -21.01 0.55
CA GLY A 95 -23.96 -20.73 0.59
C GLY A 95 -24.21 -19.23 0.57
N ALA A 96 -25.00 -18.74 -0.39
CA ALA A 96 -25.40 -17.34 -0.46
C ALA A 96 -26.06 -16.92 0.87
N ARG A 97 -25.34 -16.12 1.68
CA ARG A 97 -25.90 -15.57 2.91
C ARG A 97 -26.86 -14.43 2.55
N PRO A 98 -28.05 -14.36 3.16
CA PRO A 98 -29.00 -13.30 2.86
C PRO A 98 -28.44 -11.93 3.27
N VAL A 99 -28.68 -10.92 2.44
CA VAL A 99 -28.31 -9.52 2.75
C VAL A 99 -29.06 -9.04 3.99
N ASN A 100 -28.37 -8.32 4.87
CA ASN A 100 -28.92 -7.58 6.00
C ASN A 100 -29.79 -6.42 5.49
N LYS A 101 -31.09 -6.69 5.34
CA LYS A 101 -32.08 -5.73 4.85
C LYS A 101 -32.23 -4.50 5.75
N GLU A 102 -32.00 -4.64 7.06
CA GLU A 102 -32.09 -3.52 8.01
C GLU A 102 -30.94 -2.53 7.77
N LEU A 103 -29.70 -3.02 7.75
CA LEU A 103 -28.53 -2.21 7.44
C LEU A 103 -28.64 -1.55 6.07
N LEU A 104 -29.04 -2.32 5.06
CA LEU A 104 -29.23 -1.80 3.70
C LEU A 104 -30.26 -0.67 3.68
N ALA A 105 -31.43 -0.86 4.31
CA ALA A 105 -32.48 0.15 4.37
C ALA A 105 -32.02 1.44 5.06
N LEU A 106 -31.20 1.34 6.10
CA LEU A 106 -30.61 2.50 6.78
C LEU A 106 -29.61 3.24 5.88
N LEU A 107 -28.72 2.53 5.18
CA LEU A 107 -27.72 3.14 4.30
C LEU A 107 -28.34 3.74 3.02
N THR A 108 -29.48 3.23 2.58
CA THR A 108 -30.21 3.71 1.40
C THR A 108 -31.42 4.57 1.77
N SER A 109 -31.51 5.06 3.00
CA SER A 109 -32.68 5.82 3.47
C SER A 109 -32.83 7.17 2.77
N SER A 110 -31.71 7.74 2.30
CA SER A 110 -31.70 8.95 1.48
C SER A 110 -30.44 9.01 0.61
N PRO A 111 -30.44 9.78 -0.49
CA PRO A 111 -29.24 9.99 -1.32
C PRO A 111 -28.04 10.54 -0.55
N GLU A 112 -28.27 11.35 0.48
CA GLU A 112 -27.21 11.93 1.31
C GLU A 112 -26.51 10.88 2.18
N VAL A 113 -27.27 9.94 2.76
CA VAL A 113 -26.70 8.85 3.58
C VAL A 113 -25.96 7.85 2.69
N GLU A 114 -26.54 7.51 1.54
CA GLU A 114 -25.91 6.64 0.54
C GLU A 114 -24.58 7.24 0.06
N ASN A 115 -24.58 8.52 -0.31
CA ASN A 115 -23.35 9.21 -0.69
C ASN A 115 -22.35 9.30 0.46
N ALA A 116 -22.79 9.51 1.70
CA ALA A 116 -21.89 9.51 2.85
C ALA A 116 -21.19 8.14 3.02
N TYR A 117 -21.90 7.02 2.85
CA TYR A 117 -21.29 5.69 2.91
C TYR A 117 -20.24 5.48 1.80
N ILE A 118 -20.58 5.86 0.57
CA ILE A 118 -19.70 5.74 -0.59
C ILE A 118 -18.42 6.58 -0.38
N LEU A 119 -18.56 7.81 0.12
CA LEU A 119 -17.43 8.75 0.32
C LEU A 119 -16.59 8.42 1.57
N ALA A 120 -17.18 7.79 2.57
CA ALA A 120 -16.49 7.33 3.77
C ALA A 120 -15.52 6.17 3.52
N ALA A 121 -15.43 5.66 2.28
CA ALA A 121 -14.46 4.65 1.88
C ALA A 121 -13.00 5.09 2.06
N ASN A 122 -12.73 6.39 2.17
CA ASN A 122 -11.39 6.95 2.40
C ASN A 122 -11.18 7.38 3.87
N SER A 123 -12.12 7.07 4.77
CA SER A 123 -12.10 7.59 6.15
C SER A 123 -10.96 7.02 6.98
N ALA A 124 -10.63 5.74 6.79
CA ALA A 124 -9.57 5.09 7.55
C ALA A 124 -8.19 5.64 7.16
N ASP A 125 -7.96 6.04 5.91
CA ASP A 125 -6.68 6.62 5.45
C ASP A 125 -6.38 7.98 6.05
N ALA A 126 -7.38 8.63 6.64
CA ALA A 126 -7.13 9.84 7.41
C ALA A 126 -6.12 9.56 8.53
N ILE A 127 -6.06 8.33 9.07
CA ILE A 127 -5.06 7.87 10.04
C ILE A 127 -3.66 7.83 9.41
N SER A 128 -3.51 7.14 8.28
CA SER A 128 -2.26 7.07 7.50
C SER A 128 -1.76 8.45 7.06
N SER A 129 -2.68 9.37 6.74
CA SER A 129 -2.37 10.77 6.46
C SER A 129 -1.72 11.48 7.66
N TYR A 130 -2.25 11.24 8.85
CA TYR A 130 -1.75 11.86 10.07
C TYR A 130 -0.35 11.35 10.44
N HIS A 131 -0.13 10.04 10.26
CA HIS A 131 1.17 9.42 10.43
C HIS A 131 2.21 10.06 9.54
N THR A 132 1.87 10.19 8.26
CA THR A 132 2.78 10.76 7.27
C THR A 132 3.07 12.22 7.59
N LEU A 133 2.04 13.04 7.84
CA LEU A 133 2.19 14.48 8.01
C LEU A 133 2.85 14.87 9.34
N ASN A 134 2.63 14.10 10.41
CA ASN A 134 3.07 14.45 11.77
C ASN A 134 4.12 13.51 12.36
N ASN A 135 4.52 12.46 11.65
CA ASN A 135 5.44 11.42 12.13
C ASN A 135 4.95 10.76 13.45
N PHE A 136 3.65 10.46 13.53
CA PHE A 136 2.98 9.95 14.73
C PHE A 136 2.16 8.71 14.36
N THR A 137 2.51 7.51 14.83
CA THR A 137 1.90 6.23 14.37
C THR A 137 1.00 5.56 15.41
N ALA A 138 0.69 6.23 16.53
CA ALA A 138 0.01 5.58 17.65
C ALA A 138 -1.46 5.19 17.37
N TYR A 139 -2.04 5.67 16.26
CA TYR A 139 -3.43 5.39 15.86
C TYR A 139 -3.54 4.29 14.80
N ASP A 140 -2.45 3.66 14.38
CA ASP A 140 -2.44 2.70 13.27
C ASP A 140 -3.37 1.50 13.46
N TYR A 141 -3.60 1.11 14.71
CA TYR A 141 -4.57 0.06 15.06
C TYR A 141 -6.00 0.37 14.59
N THR A 142 -6.30 1.64 14.30
CA THR A 142 -7.59 2.10 13.77
C THR A 142 -7.65 2.11 12.23
N HIS A 143 -6.51 2.10 11.52
CA HIS A 143 -6.45 2.07 10.05
C HIS A 143 -6.82 0.68 9.53
N ASN A 144 -5.92 -0.31 9.56
CA ASN A 144 -6.18 -1.68 9.10
C ASN A 144 -6.05 -2.76 10.19
N SER A 145 -5.77 -2.35 11.44
CA SER A 145 -5.69 -3.22 12.63
C SER A 145 -4.68 -4.38 12.56
N ILE A 146 -4.43 -4.99 13.72
CA ILE A 146 -3.53 -6.12 13.93
C ILE A 146 -4.43 -7.34 14.15
N PRO A 147 -4.29 -8.45 13.40
CA PRO A 147 -3.05 -8.91 12.75
C PRO A 147 -2.97 -8.66 11.23
N ASP A 148 -1.76 -8.43 10.73
CA ASP A 148 -1.40 -7.94 9.39
C ASP A 148 -1.28 -9.07 8.34
N HIS A 149 -2.36 -9.85 8.10
CA HIS A 149 -2.37 -10.98 7.15
C HIS A 149 -3.78 -11.31 6.66
N ALA A 150 -3.97 -12.02 5.54
CA ALA A 150 -5.26 -12.25 4.88
C ALA A 150 -6.45 -12.79 5.73
N GLN A 151 -6.20 -13.29 6.94
CA GLN A 151 -7.21 -13.87 7.84
C GLN A 151 -7.52 -13.03 9.09
N GLY A 152 -6.81 -11.92 9.31
CA GLY A 152 -7.09 -11.08 10.48
C GLY A 152 -8.42 -10.35 10.38
N LEU A 153 -8.79 -9.72 11.49
CA LEU A 153 -10.11 -9.14 11.70
C LEU A 153 -10.02 -7.61 11.73
N PRO A 154 -10.79 -6.87 10.91
CA PRO A 154 -10.88 -5.41 10.96
C PRO A 154 -11.67 -4.95 12.19
N SER A 155 -11.11 -5.21 13.37
CA SER A 155 -11.78 -5.11 14.67
C SER A 155 -12.24 -3.69 14.99
N PHE A 156 -11.51 -2.66 14.53
CA PHE A 156 -11.88 -1.27 14.75
C PHE A 156 -13.16 -0.89 13.98
N GLY A 157 -13.27 -1.24 12.70
CA GLY A 157 -14.46 -0.95 11.89
C GLY A 157 -15.71 -1.66 12.42
N TYR A 158 -15.58 -2.92 12.86
CA TYR A 158 -16.68 -3.60 13.56
C TYR A 158 -17.04 -2.91 14.88
N THR A 159 -16.04 -2.50 15.67
CA THR A 159 -16.26 -1.75 16.92
C THR A 159 -16.97 -0.42 16.67
N LEU A 160 -16.64 0.33 15.60
CA LEU A 160 -17.33 1.59 15.27
C LEU A 160 -18.84 1.40 15.07
N ILE A 161 -19.24 0.35 14.35
CA ILE A 161 -20.67 0.03 14.13
C ILE A 161 -21.32 -0.43 15.44
N GLU A 162 -20.63 -1.23 16.27
CA GLU A 162 -21.11 -1.62 17.60
C GLU A 162 -21.32 -0.39 18.50
N THR A 163 -20.36 0.54 18.54
CA THR A 163 -20.43 1.80 19.30
C THR A 163 -21.63 2.63 18.86
N TRP A 164 -21.85 2.79 17.55
CA TRP A 164 -23.03 3.46 17.03
C TRP A 164 -24.34 2.79 17.48
N ARG A 165 -24.39 1.44 17.45
CA ARG A 165 -25.60 0.69 17.83
C ARG A 165 -25.89 0.76 19.33
N ARG A 166 -24.86 0.81 20.17
CA ARG A 166 -24.99 0.88 21.64
C ARG A 166 -25.49 2.23 22.14
N LEU A 167 -25.19 3.31 21.44
CA LEU A 167 -25.60 4.65 21.86
C LEU A 167 -27.11 4.85 21.63
N PRO A 168 -27.83 5.46 22.59
CA PRO A 168 -29.23 5.79 22.39
C PRO A 168 -29.39 6.85 21.30
N GLU A 169 -30.48 6.84 20.55
CA GLU A 169 -30.72 7.83 19.48
C GLU A 169 -30.65 9.29 19.97
N THR A 170 -30.98 9.50 21.25
CA THR A 170 -30.89 10.80 21.92
C THR A 170 -29.46 11.32 22.07
N ALA A 171 -28.42 10.51 21.82
CA ALA A 171 -27.03 10.94 21.83
C ALA A 171 -26.69 11.91 20.68
N TRP A 172 -27.44 11.87 19.58
CA TRP A 172 -27.24 12.73 18.42
C TRP A 172 -28.12 13.98 18.44
N HIS A 173 -27.67 15.04 17.75
CA HIS A 173 -28.44 16.27 17.52
C HIS A 173 -29.79 15.99 16.86
N ASN A 174 -29.79 15.13 15.83
CA ASN A 174 -30.96 14.73 15.07
C ASN A 174 -30.73 13.35 14.43
N SER A 175 -31.78 12.76 13.84
CA SER A 175 -31.70 11.45 13.21
C SER A 175 -30.79 11.41 11.97
N ALA A 176 -30.64 12.54 11.26
CA ALA A 176 -29.81 12.58 10.05
C ALA A 176 -28.31 12.47 10.39
N ASP A 177 -27.87 13.11 11.47
CA ASP A 177 -26.50 13.00 11.98
C ASP A 177 -26.20 11.57 12.45
N ARG A 178 -27.18 10.92 13.11
CA ARG A 178 -27.05 9.51 13.50
C ARG A 178 -26.86 8.59 12.28
N LEU A 179 -27.64 8.78 11.22
CA LEU A 179 -27.52 7.97 10.00
C LEU A 179 -26.23 8.27 9.23
N ARG A 180 -25.77 9.52 9.24
CA ARG A 180 -24.48 9.90 8.66
C ARG A 180 -23.33 9.21 9.40
N ASP A 181 -23.35 9.19 10.73
CA ASP A 181 -22.32 8.50 11.52
C ASP A 181 -22.32 6.98 11.29
N LEU A 182 -23.50 6.35 11.09
CA LEU A 182 -23.57 4.96 10.64
C LEU A 182 -22.90 4.77 9.28
N ALA A 183 -23.20 5.66 8.33
CA ALA A 183 -22.62 5.61 6.99
C ALA A 183 -21.09 5.74 7.03
N VAL A 184 -20.56 6.60 7.90
CA VAL A 184 -19.11 6.71 8.16
C VAL A 184 -18.54 5.43 8.75
N ALA A 185 -19.17 4.88 9.78
CA ALA A 185 -18.72 3.63 10.40
C ALA A 185 -18.71 2.45 9.41
N CYS A 186 -19.75 2.35 8.57
CA CYS A 186 -19.84 1.33 7.51
C CYS A 186 -18.81 1.55 6.40
N GLY A 187 -18.56 2.81 6.02
CA GLY A 187 -17.53 3.16 5.04
C GLY A 187 -16.12 2.84 5.55
N TRP A 188 -15.85 3.11 6.83
CA TRP A 188 -14.60 2.75 7.49
C TRP A 188 -14.38 1.24 7.52
N LEU A 189 -15.39 0.45 7.91
CA LEU A 189 -15.28 -1.00 7.87
C LEU A 189 -15.13 -1.52 6.42
N SER A 190 -15.84 -0.93 5.45
CA SER A 190 -15.72 -1.33 4.04
C SER A 190 -14.32 -1.09 3.51
N HIS A 191 -13.70 0.03 3.87
CA HIS A 191 -12.29 0.31 3.58
C HIS A 191 -11.40 -0.82 4.12
N GLN A 192 -11.49 -1.10 5.42
CA GLN A 192 -10.67 -2.14 6.05
C GLN A 192 -10.87 -3.53 5.43
N LEU A 193 -12.11 -3.87 5.05
CA LEU A 193 -12.42 -5.12 4.37
C LEU A 193 -11.85 -5.16 2.94
N ALA A 194 -11.89 -4.04 2.22
CA ALA A 194 -11.36 -3.91 0.86
C ALA A 194 -9.82 -3.99 0.86
N ASP A 195 -9.18 -3.27 1.77
CA ASP A 195 -7.73 -3.28 2.01
C ASP A 195 -7.27 -4.66 2.46
N TRP A 196 -8.08 -5.42 3.19
CA TRP A 196 -7.63 -6.71 3.70
C TRP A 196 -7.21 -7.69 2.59
N TYR A 197 -7.99 -7.75 1.52
CA TYR A 197 -7.68 -8.58 0.36
C TYR A 197 -6.57 -7.96 -0.48
N ALA A 198 -6.68 -6.66 -0.73
CA ALA A 198 -5.71 -5.94 -1.51
C ALA A 198 -4.33 -5.92 -0.82
N HIS A 199 -4.20 -5.86 0.49
CA HIS A 199 -2.90 -5.62 1.13
C HIS A 199 -2.21 -6.93 1.55
N TYR A 200 -2.99 -8.00 1.75
CA TYR A 200 -2.52 -9.19 2.47
C TYR A 200 -2.82 -10.51 1.78
N ALA A 201 -3.30 -10.52 0.54
CA ALA A 201 -3.45 -11.77 -0.21
C ALA A 201 -2.12 -12.54 -0.27
N CYS A 202 -2.18 -13.86 -0.20
CA CYS A 202 -1.01 -14.70 -0.47
C CYS A 202 -0.72 -14.65 -1.96
N ILE A 203 0.51 -14.29 -2.31
CA ILE A 203 0.98 -14.21 -3.69
C ILE A 203 2.19 -15.12 -3.87
N ASP A 204 2.23 -15.84 -4.98
CA ASP A 204 3.36 -16.70 -5.31
C ASP A 204 4.51 -15.96 -6.00
N GLY A 205 5.63 -16.66 -6.22
CA GLY A 205 6.80 -16.10 -6.90
C GLY A 205 6.61 -15.71 -8.38
N GLN A 206 5.41 -15.90 -8.96
CA GLN A 206 5.01 -15.42 -10.29
C GLN A 206 4.09 -14.18 -10.22
N GLY A 207 3.72 -13.73 -9.02
CA GLY A 207 2.79 -12.63 -8.83
C GLY A 207 1.32 -13.05 -8.98
N ASP A 208 1.03 -14.35 -8.94
CA ASP A 208 -0.33 -14.89 -8.98
C ASP A 208 -0.87 -15.11 -7.55
N VAL A 209 -2.17 -14.90 -7.37
CA VAL A 209 -2.86 -15.12 -6.10
C VAL A 209 -2.88 -16.62 -5.78
N CYS A 210 -2.50 -16.98 -4.55
CA CYS A 210 -2.57 -18.35 -4.04
C CYS A 210 -4.03 -18.85 -4.00
N ASP A 211 -4.22 -20.17 -4.06
CA ASP A 211 -5.52 -20.81 -3.81
C ASP A 211 -5.44 -21.65 -2.52
N PRO A 212 -6.16 -21.29 -1.43
CA PRO A 212 -7.12 -20.19 -1.35
C PRO A 212 -6.45 -18.80 -1.23
N PRO A 213 -7.12 -17.72 -1.68
CA PRO A 213 -6.53 -16.37 -1.67
C PRO A 213 -6.19 -15.82 -0.27
N ASP A 214 -6.84 -16.35 0.75
CA ASP A 214 -6.63 -16.00 2.16
C ASP A 214 -5.63 -16.92 2.88
N ALA A 215 -4.85 -17.69 2.13
CA ALA A 215 -3.70 -18.39 2.68
C ALA A 215 -2.74 -17.41 3.37
N ILE A 216 -2.10 -17.84 4.45
CA ILE A 216 -1.05 -17.05 5.10
C ILE A 216 0.24 -17.31 4.31
N ALA A 217 0.84 -16.24 3.78
CA ALA A 217 2.10 -16.35 3.06
C ALA A 217 3.22 -16.87 3.98
N ASP A 218 4.08 -17.74 3.46
CA ASP A 218 5.22 -18.28 4.21
C ASP A 218 6.39 -17.28 4.28
N GLU A 219 6.30 -16.19 3.52
CA GLU A 219 7.34 -15.18 3.35
C GLU A 219 8.67 -15.82 2.96
N LEU A 220 8.66 -16.87 2.13
CA LEU A 220 9.83 -17.60 1.62
C LEU A 220 9.65 -18.03 0.16
N THR A 221 8.50 -18.59 -0.17
CA THR A 221 8.09 -18.98 -1.52
C THR A 221 6.87 -18.21 -2.00
N THR A 222 6.05 -17.77 -1.04
CA THR A 222 4.95 -16.83 -1.21
C THR A 222 5.22 -15.59 -0.36
N PHE A 223 4.53 -14.49 -0.64
CA PHE A 223 4.64 -13.25 0.13
C PHE A 223 3.26 -12.63 0.31
N SER A 224 3.07 -11.91 1.40
CA SER A 224 1.87 -11.10 1.63
C SER A 224 1.95 -9.88 0.73
N GLY A 225 0.93 -9.66 -0.08
CA GLY A 225 0.89 -8.51 -0.97
C GLY A 225 -0.47 -8.35 -1.63
N TYR A 226 -0.48 -7.53 -2.67
CA TYR A 226 -1.65 -7.30 -3.49
C TYR A 226 -1.85 -8.46 -4.41
N SER A 227 -3.12 -8.78 -4.68
CA SER A 227 -3.49 -9.77 -5.69
C SER A 227 -2.93 -9.47 -7.08
N ASP A 228 -2.46 -8.25 -7.29
CA ASP A 228 -1.73 -7.77 -8.45
C ASP A 228 -0.37 -7.12 -8.09
N SER A 229 0.24 -7.56 -7.00
CA SER A 229 1.62 -7.20 -6.65
C SER A 229 2.58 -7.60 -7.78
N HIS A 230 3.57 -6.74 -7.98
CA HIS A 230 4.65 -6.88 -8.97
C HIS A 230 4.16 -6.88 -10.42
N ARG A 231 2.95 -6.36 -10.67
CA ARG A 231 2.47 -6.19 -12.03
C ARG A 231 3.04 -4.93 -12.66
N VAL A 232 3.33 -3.85 -11.94
CA VAL A 232 3.75 -2.59 -12.59
C VAL A 232 5.24 -2.54 -12.89
N LEU A 233 6.09 -2.79 -11.91
CA LEU A 233 7.55 -2.85 -11.98
C LEU A 233 8.04 -4.21 -12.50
N GLY A 234 7.25 -5.27 -12.30
CA GLY A 234 7.49 -6.62 -12.81
C GLY A 234 7.81 -7.65 -11.71
N HIS A 235 7.44 -8.91 -11.93
CA HIS A 235 7.60 -10.04 -10.99
C HIS A 235 8.85 -10.89 -11.29
N ASP A 236 9.60 -10.53 -12.34
CA ASP A 236 10.73 -11.30 -12.82
C ASP A 236 11.95 -11.23 -11.88
N TYR A 237 11.88 -10.70 -10.66
CA TYR A 237 13.07 -10.50 -9.82
C TYR A 237 13.22 -11.57 -8.71
N PRO A 238 14.43 -11.75 -8.16
CA PRO A 238 14.61 -12.51 -6.92
C PRO A 238 13.78 -11.93 -5.76
N LEU A 239 13.39 -12.78 -4.82
CA LEU A 239 12.47 -12.44 -3.73
C LEU A 239 12.88 -11.23 -2.86
N PRO A 240 14.16 -11.01 -2.53
CA PRO A 240 14.56 -9.80 -1.80
C PRO A 240 14.21 -8.50 -2.53
N PHE A 241 14.30 -8.50 -3.86
CA PHE A 241 13.91 -7.35 -4.66
C PHE A 241 12.40 -7.16 -4.65
N LEU A 242 11.64 -8.22 -4.93
CA LEU A 242 10.17 -8.22 -4.88
C LEU A 242 9.68 -7.60 -3.56
N ARG A 243 10.20 -8.06 -2.41
CA ARG A 243 9.88 -7.47 -1.09
C ARG A 243 10.21 -5.99 -0.98
N ARG A 244 11.42 -5.58 -1.41
CA ARG A 244 11.89 -4.18 -1.27
C ARG A 244 11.02 -3.18 -2.01
N TYR A 245 10.50 -3.53 -3.19
CA TYR A 245 9.62 -2.64 -3.96
C TYR A 245 8.14 -3.00 -3.88
N ASN A 246 7.73 -4.01 -3.11
CA ASN A 246 6.32 -4.41 -2.99
C ASN A 246 5.41 -3.22 -2.69
N LEU A 247 5.78 -2.42 -1.69
CA LEU A 247 5.04 -1.22 -1.30
C LEU A 247 4.94 -0.18 -2.44
N ALA A 248 6.02 -0.02 -3.22
CA ALA A 248 6.05 0.91 -4.35
C ALA A 248 5.23 0.41 -5.54
N ASP A 249 5.32 -0.89 -5.85
CA ASP A 249 4.57 -1.51 -6.93
C ASP A 249 3.07 -1.45 -6.65
N HIS A 250 2.67 -1.83 -5.44
CA HIS A 250 1.33 -1.64 -4.94
C HIS A 250 0.85 -0.19 -5.16
N GLY A 251 1.64 0.77 -4.70
CA GLY A 251 1.26 2.16 -4.82
C GLY A 251 1.08 2.62 -6.28
N LEU A 252 1.90 2.09 -7.19
CA LEU A 252 1.79 2.32 -8.62
C LEU A 252 0.54 1.65 -9.21
N THR A 253 0.23 0.45 -8.78
CA THR A 253 -0.97 -0.30 -9.18
C THR A 253 -2.23 0.50 -8.87
N GLU A 254 -2.41 0.94 -7.62
CA GLU A 254 -3.60 1.71 -7.24
C GLU A 254 -3.69 3.05 -7.98
N PHE A 255 -2.55 3.71 -8.18
CA PHE A 255 -2.50 4.93 -8.99
C PHE A 255 -2.99 4.68 -10.43
N LEU A 256 -2.60 3.56 -11.03
CA LEU A 256 -2.99 3.17 -12.38
C LEU A 256 -4.46 2.72 -12.45
N VAL A 257 -4.99 2.09 -11.41
CA VAL A 257 -6.42 1.72 -11.31
C VAL A 257 -7.27 2.98 -11.21
N ASP A 258 -6.85 3.92 -10.37
CA ASP A 258 -7.46 5.25 -10.31
C ASP A 258 -7.41 5.95 -11.67
N SER A 259 -6.30 5.84 -12.41
CA SER A 259 -6.24 6.35 -13.79
C SER A 259 -7.28 5.69 -14.71
N LEU A 260 -7.54 4.38 -14.56
CA LEU A 260 -8.58 3.68 -15.31
C LEU A 260 -9.98 4.16 -14.94
N LEU A 261 -10.24 4.36 -13.65
CA LEU A 261 -11.51 4.81 -13.11
C LEU A 261 -11.80 6.27 -13.46
N ILE A 262 -10.86 7.19 -13.25
CA ILE A 262 -11.04 8.64 -13.47
C ILE A 262 -11.11 8.98 -14.96
N PHE A 263 -10.29 8.32 -15.78
CA PHE A 263 -10.21 8.63 -17.22
C PHE A 263 -11.14 7.74 -18.07
N GLY A 264 -11.98 6.94 -17.41
CA GLY A 264 -13.08 6.18 -17.98
C GLY A 264 -14.15 7.06 -18.65
N PRO A 265 -15.05 6.48 -19.48
CA PRO A 265 -16.21 7.19 -20.02
C PRO A 265 -17.11 7.72 -18.90
N ASP A 266 -17.20 6.97 -17.81
CA ASP A 266 -17.97 7.30 -16.59
C ASP A 266 -17.07 7.86 -15.47
N GLY A 267 -15.98 8.53 -15.87
CA GLY A 267 -14.93 9.01 -14.98
C GLY A 267 -15.42 9.78 -13.76
N HIS A 268 -14.99 9.37 -12.57
CA HIS A 268 -15.37 10.04 -11.32
C HIS A 268 -14.78 11.46 -11.23
N ARG A 269 -15.61 12.42 -10.80
CA ARG A 269 -15.21 13.81 -10.57
C ARG A 269 -14.72 13.99 -9.13
N PHE A 270 -13.91 15.02 -8.89
CA PHE A 270 -13.42 15.36 -7.55
C PHE A 270 -14.54 15.60 -6.52
N GLU A 271 -15.68 16.17 -6.95
CA GLU A 271 -16.86 16.37 -6.09
C GLU A 271 -17.36 15.05 -5.46
N ASN A 272 -16.95 13.90 -6.03
CA ASN A 272 -17.24 12.55 -5.55
C ASN A 272 -16.14 11.98 -4.63
N LEU A 273 -15.29 12.80 -4.01
CA LEU A 273 -14.25 12.36 -3.07
C LEU A 273 -14.27 13.04 -1.70
N SER A 274 -15.13 14.02 -1.45
CA SER A 274 -15.11 14.74 -0.16
C SER A 274 -15.54 13.85 0.99
N LEU A 275 -14.70 13.71 2.02
CA LEU A 275 -15.05 12.91 3.20
C LEU A 275 -16.26 13.49 3.93
N PRO A 276 -17.29 12.68 4.23
CA PRO A 276 -18.45 13.12 5.00
C PRO A 276 -18.03 13.46 6.43
N ARG A 277 -18.48 14.60 6.96
CA ARG A 277 -18.16 15.00 8.34
C ARG A 277 -18.86 14.09 9.36
N LEU A 278 -18.12 13.65 10.37
CA LEU A 278 -18.68 13.05 11.58
C LEU A 278 -19.43 14.09 12.41
N SER A 279 -20.46 13.64 13.10
CA SER A 279 -21.21 14.47 14.04
C SER A 279 -20.53 14.55 15.41
N THR A 280 -20.71 15.67 16.10
CA THR A 280 -20.43 15.79 17.53
C THR A 280 -21.67 15.33 18.31
N LEU A 281 -21.48 14.53 19.36
CA LEU A 281 -22.58 14.05 20.19
C LEU A 281 -23.10 15.14 21.14
N LYS A 282 -24.40 15.12 21.52
CA LYS A 282 -25.05 16.17 22.32
C LYS A 282 -24.44 16.40 23.70
N ASN A 283 -24.01 15.33 24.37
CA ASN A 283 -23.67 15.36 25.80
C ASN A 283 -22.15 15.40 26.07
N GLY A 284 -21.36 15.78 25.07
CA GLY A 284 -19.92 15.97 25.22
C GLY A 284 -19.29 16.43 23.91
N ASN A 285 -18.10 17.03 23.98
CA ASN A 285 -17.30 17.33 22.79
C ASN A 285 -16.66 16.03 22.27
N THR A 286 -17.43 14.99 21.96
CA THR A 286 -16.93 13.68 21.53
C THR A 286 -17.69 13.16 20.31
N ASN A 287 -17.23 12.05 19.76
CA ASN A 287 -17.73 11.40 18.55
C ASN A 287 -17.55 9.88 18.66
N ILE A 288 -18.16 9.13 17.74
CA ILE A 288 -18.15 7.66 17.76
C ILE A 288 -16.76 7.04 17.59
N ILE A 289 -15.81 7.70 16.90
CA ILE A 289 -14.44 7.18 16.73
C ILE A 289 -13.67 7.27 18.03
N THR A 290 -13.75 8.42 18.69
CA THR A 290 -13.13 8.62 20.00
C THR A 290 -13.67 7.62 21.01
N LEU A 291 -14.98 7.42 21.07
CA LEU A 291 -15.59 6.41 21.95
C LEU A 291 -15.17 4.97 21.59
N ALA A 292 -15.14 4.60 20.30
CA ALA A 292 -14.69 3.28 19.87
C ALA A 292 -13.21 3.03 20.21
N SER A 293 -12.36 4.06 20.18
CA SER A 293 -10.94 3.94 20.53
C SER A 293 -10.69 3.64 22.01
N GLU A 294 -11.63 3.97 22.89
CA GLU A 294 -11.53 3.69 24.33
C GLU A 294 -11.66 2.19 24.64
N ASP A 295 -12.27 1.44 23.74
CA ASP A 295 -12.48 -0.01 23.86
C ASP A 295 -11.22 -0.84 23.54
N PHE A 296 -10.14 -0.20 23.06
CA PHE A 296 -8.86 -0.85 22.73
C PHE A 296 -7.84 -0.65 23.86
N ASP A 297 -7.90 -1.51 24.88
CA ASP A 297 -6.94 -1.46 25.99
C ASP A 297 -5.49 -1.67 25.50
N GLY A 298 -4.55 -0.96 26.14
CA GLY A 298 -3.14 -0.95 25.70
C GLY A 298 -2.84 -0.11 24.46
N PHE A 299 -3.84 0.49 23.81
CA PHE A 299 -3.65 1.41 22.68
C PHE A 299 -3.96 2.87 23.05
N VAL A 300 -3.41 3.81 22.28
CA VAL A 300 -3.62 5.24 22.50
C VAL A 300 -5.03 5.63 22.06
N ARG A 301 -5.83 6.17 22.97
CA ARG A 301 -7.15 6.77 22.68
C ARG A 301 -7.00 7.86 21.63
N LEU A 302 -7.94 7.94 20.68
CA LEU A 302 -7.95 8.95 19.64
C LEU A 302 -8.75 10.20 20.09
N PRO A 303 -8.10 11.34 20.35
CA PRO A 303 -8.75 12.52 20.90
C PRO A 303 -9.79 13.14 19.97
N GLU A 304 -10.85 13.67 20.54
CA GLU A 304 -11.95 14.33 19.84
C GLU A 304 -11.52 15.50 18.95
N ASP A 305 -10.52 16.26 19.37
CA ASP A 305 -9.99 17.44 18.70
C ASP A 305 -9.06 17.08 17.52
N HIS A 306 -8.58 15.84 17.48
CA HIS A 306 -7.81 15.33 16.33
C HIS A 306 -8.72 15.01 15.14
N ILE A 307 -9.98 14.59 15.36
CA ILE A 307 -10.90 14.18 14.28
C ILE A 307 -11.09 15.26 13.20
N PRO A 308 -11.36 16.54 13.52
CA PRO A 308 -11.47 17.59 12.51
C PRO A 308 -10.18 17.78 11.70
N VAL A 309 -9.02 17.59 12.32
CA VAL A 309 -7.71 17.71 11.66
C VAL A 309 -7.49 16.56 10.68
N LEU A 310 -7.78 15.32 11.09
CA LEU A 310 -7.74 14.13 10.23
C LEU A 310 -8.59 14.34 8.97
N TRP A 311 -9.83 14.79 9.15
CA TRP A 311 -10.76 15.05 8.05
C TRP A 311 -10.28 16.15 7.10
N ARG A 312 -9.80 17.27 7.65
CA ARG A 312 -9.30 18.39 6.84
C ARG A 312 -8.09 17.96 6.01
N ASN A 313 -7.13 17.29 6.65
CA ASN A 313 -5.90 16.87 6.00
C ASN A 313 -6.18 15.85 4.89
N MET A 314 -7.05 14.88 5.14
CA MET A 314 -7.38 13.88 4.13
C MET A 314 -8.14 14.49 2.95
N ASN A 315 -9.09 15.41 3.18
CA ASN A 315 -9.74 16.13 2.07
C ASN A 315 -8.76 16.95 1.21
N LEU A 316 -7.76 17.58 1.81
CA LEU A 316 -6.68 18.25 1.07
C LEU A 316 -5.86 17.23 0.26
N ILE A 317 -5.51 16.09 0.85
CA ILE A 317 -4.80 15.02 0.14
C ILE A 317 -5.61 14.53 -1.06
N LEU A 318 -6.90 14.24 -0.88
CA LEU A 318 -7.80 13.80 -1.97
C LEU A 318 -7.81 14.81 -3.13
N LEU A 319 -7.81 16.11 -2.84
CA LEU A 319 -7.70 17.15 -3.87
C LEU A 319 -6.34 17.12 -4.57
N GLY A 320 -5.26 17.04 -3.79
CA GLY A 320 -3.91 16.95 -4.32
C GLY A 320 -3.74 15.73 -5.24
N MET A 321 -4.27 14.58 -4.82
CA MET A 321 -4.28 13.34 -5.58
C MET A 321 -5.03 13.48 -6.91
N TYR A 322 -6.23 14.06 -6.89
CA TYR A 322 -6.97 14.33 -8.12
C TYR A 322 -6.22 15.27 -9.07
N VAL A 323 -5.66 16.36 -8.55
CA VAL A 323 -4.84 17.30 -9.34
C VAL A 323 -3.63 16.59 -9.96
N MET A 324 -2.94 15.74 -9.20
CA MET A 324 -1.81 14.95 -9.69
C MET A 324 -2.24 14.00 -10.82
N GLN A 325 -3.34 13.28 -10.66
CA GLN A 325 -3.90 12.41 -11.71
C GLN A 325 -4.19 13.22 -12.99
N GLN A 326 -4.79 14.40 -12.88
CA GLN A 326 -5.07 15.26 -14.03
C GLN A 326 -3.80 15.78 -14.72
N LEU A 327 -2.77 16.14 -13.95
CA LEU A 327 -1.47 16.51 -14.49
C LEU A 327 -0.81 15.34 -15.23
N VAL A 328 -0.90 14.12 -14.68
CA VAL A 328 -0.41 12.91 -15.33
C VAL A 328 -1.14 12.65 -16.65
N ARG A 329 -2.48 12.78 -16.68
CA ARG A 329 -3.27 12.64 -17.92
C ARG A 329 -2.80 13.59 -19.02
N LEU A 330 -2.51 14.85 -18.69
CA LEU A 330 -2.04 15.82 -19.68
C LEU A 330 -0.63 15.48 -20.22
N ARG A 331 0.22 14.91 -19.36
CA ARG A 331 1.61 14.57 -19.72
C ARG A 331 1.72 13.26 -20.48
N GLN A 332 0.94 12.27 -20.06
CA GLN A 332 0.82 10.98 -20.71
C GLN A 332 -0.65 10.73 -21.07
N PRO A 333 -1.16 11.29 -22.18
CA PRO A 333 -2.55 11.08 -22.61
C PRO A 333 -2.93 9.62 -22.84
N LEU A 334 -1.92 8.76 -23.05
CA LEU A 334 -2.08 7.32 -23.22
C LEU A 334 -2.04 6.55 -21.90
N ILE A 335 -1.93 7.20 -20.73
CA ILE A 335 -1.72 6.54 -19.44
C ILE A 335 -2.82 5.52 -19.14
N ARG A 336 -4.09 5.83 -19.47
CA ARG A 336 -5.20 4.89 -19.34
C ARG A 336 -5.01 3.64 -20.18
N ARG A 337 -4.54 3.78 -21.42
CA ARG A 337 -4.26 2.65 -22.31
C ARG A 337 -3.06 1.84 -21.82
N GLU A 338 -2.05 2.48 -21.26
CA GLU A 338 -0.90 1.78 -20.67
C GLU A 338 -1.29 1.04 -19.38
N ALA A 339 -2.06 1.69 -18.50
CA ALA A 339 -2.59 1.11 -17.26
C ALA A 339 -3.38 -0.18 -17.54
N ALA A 340 -4.27 -0.16 -18.56
CA ALA A 340 -5.11 -1.30 -18.92
C ALA A 340 -4.35 -2.53 -19.43
N LYS A 341 -3.07 -2.39 -19.77
CA LYS A 341 -2.22 -3.53 -20.18
C LYS A 341 -1.57 -4.23 -19.00
N VAL A 342 -1.52 -3.56 -17.85
CA VAL A 342 -0.64 -3.93 -16.75
C VAL A 342 -1.42 -4.26 -15.50
N VAL A 343 -2.46 -3.46 -15.21
CA VAL A 343 -3.30 -3.69 -14.03
C VAL A 343 -4.54 -4.49 -14.41
N ARG A 344 -4.89 -5.45 -13.55
CA ARG A 344 -6.11 -6.24 -13.63
C ARG A 344 -7.13 -5.66 -12.64
N SER A 345 -8.42 -5.73 -12.97
CA SER A 345 -9.50 -5.25 -12.09
C SER A 345 -10.14 -6.35 -11.25
N ASP A 346 -9.63 -7.58 -11.34
CA ASP A 346 -10.14 -8.74 -10.59
C ASP A 346 -10.02 -8.55 -9.08
N TYR A 347 -8.99 -7.86 -8.61
CA TYR A 347 -8.90 -7.52 -7.19
C TYR A 347 -10.04 -6.61 -6.73
N VAL A 348 -10.49 -5.68 -7.58
CA VAL A 348 -11.61 -4.78 -7.26
C VAL A 348 -12.88 -5.60 -7.05
N ASP A 349 -13.14 -6.58 -7.93
CA ASP A 349 -14.27 -7.49 -7.80
C ASP A 349 -14.19 -8.32 -6.52
N LEU A 350 -13.00 -8.81 -6.16
CA LEU A 350 -12.77 -9.59 -4.94
C LEU A 350 -12.95 -8.73 -3.67
N SER A 351 -12.45 -7.50 -3.67
CA SER A 351 -12.69 -6.52 -2.60
C SER A 351 -14.19 -6.20 -2.47
N VAL A 352 -14.91 -6.09 -3.59
CA VAL A 352 -16.38 -5.90 -3.59
C VAL A 352 -17.09 -7.10 -2.93
N GLU A 353 -16.72 -8.33 -3.28
CA GLU A 353 -17.28 -9.52 -2.61
C GLU A 353 -16.96 -9.54 -1.11
N ARG A 354 -15.76 -9.14 -0.73
CA ARG A 354 -15.34 -9.13 0.68
C ARG A 354 -16.12 -8.11 1.50
N VAL A 355 -16.37 -6.92 0.94
CA VAL A 355 -17.23 -5.90 1.57
C VAL A 355 -18.66 -6.41 1.65
N LEU A 356 -19.19 -7.03 0.60
CA LEU A 356 -20.51 -7.63 0.60
C LEU A 356 -20.65 -8.67 1.74
N ASP A 357 -19.74 -9.63 1.82
CA ASP A 357 -19.77 -10.72 2.80
C ASP A 357 -19.48 -10.26 4.24
N GLY A 358 -18.56 -9.29 4.39
CA GLY A 358 -18.04 -8.80 5.66
C GLY A 358 -18.89 -7.71 6.31
N LEU A 359 -19.70 -6.98 5.54
CA LEU A 359 -20.58 -5.91 6.02
C LEU A 359 -22.05 -6.23 5.70
N PHE A 360 -22.42 -6.31 4.43
CA PHE A 360 -23.83 -6.36 4.01
C PHE A 360 -24.50 -7.71 4.29
N CYS A 361 -23.76 -8.82 4.31
CA CYS A 361 -24.27 -10.14 4.67
C CYS A 361 -24.07 -10.48 6.17
N LYS A 362 -23.74 -9.49 7.00
CA LYS A 362 -23.67 -9.64 8.46
C LYS A 362 -24.85 -8.95 9.12
N SER A 363 -25.52 -9.67 10.01
CA SER A 363 -26.45 -9.06 10.97
C SER A 363 -25.73 -8.12 11.93
N PHE A 364 -26.45 -7.19 12.55
CA PHE A 364 -25.86 -6.34 13.59
C PHE A 364 -25.35 -7.13 14.80
N ASP A 365 -25.92 -8.31 15.07
CA ASP A 365 -25.47 -9.18 16.16
C ASP A 365 -24.17 -9.89 15.80
N GLU A 366 -24.00 -10.34 14.56
CA GLU A 366 -22.72 -10.85 14.05
C GLU A 366 -21.65 -9.75 14.06
N ILE A 367 -21.98 -8.53 13.62
CA ILE A 367 -21.06 -7.38 13.69
C ILE A 367 -20.62 -7.11 15.13
N ALA A 368 -21.56 -7.10 16.09
CA ALA A 368 -21.24 -6.92 17.50
C ALA A 368 -20.40 -8.07 18.08
N TYR A 369 -20.63 -9.30 17.61
CA TYR A 369 -19.81 -10.45 17.97
C TYR A 369 -18.37 -10.29 17.44
N LEU A 370 -18.20 -9.95 16.16
CA LEU A 370 -16.90 -9.72 15.53
C LEU A 370 -16.16 -8.55 16.21
N ALA A 371 -16.84 -7.46 16.56
CA ALA A 371 -16.26 -6.35 17.32
C ALA A 371 -15.67 -6.79 18.69
N ARG A 372 -16.13 -7.91 19.26
CA ARG A 372 -15.63 -8.43 20.53
C ARG A 372 -14.48 -9.40 20.35
N LEU A 373 -14.34 -10.03 19.17
CA LEU A 373 -13.22 -10.90 18.86
C LEU A 373 -11.95 -10.05 18.70
N GLY A 374 -10.91 -10.38 19.46
CA GLY A 374 -9.62 -9.67 19.41
C GLY A 374 -9.53 -8.38 20.24
N ARG A 375 -10.63 -7.91 20.85
CA ARG A 375 -10.63 -6.76 21.76
C ARG A 375 -10.31 -7.19 23.20
N ARG A 376 -9.46 -6.41 23.89
CA ARG A 376 -9.38 -6.41 25.36
C ARG A 376 -10.14 -5.20 25.89
N ALA A 377 -11.22 -5.46 26.63
CA ALA A 377 -11.98 -4.39 27.26
C ALA A 377 -11.13 -3.70 28.34
N ARG A 378 -11.10 -2.37 28.32
CA ARG A 378 -10.42 -1.58 29.34
C ARG A 378 -11.06 -1.83 30.71
N PRO A 379 -10.28 -2.13 31.77
CA PRO A 379 -10.81 -2.22 33.12
C PRO A 379 -11.46 -0.89 33.54
N SER A 380 -12.64 -0.93 34.14
CA SER A 380 -13.41 0.25 34.58
C SER A 380 -12.66 1.13 35.59
N ASP A 381 -11.65 0.57 36.25
CA ASP A 381 -11.07 1.12 37.47
C ASP A 381 -9.75 1.87 37.20
N SER A 382 -9.21 1.81 35.98
CA SER A 382 -7.99 2.52 35.59
C SER A 382 -8.10 3.11 34.18
N PRO A 383 -8.33 4.43 34.04
CA PRO A 383 -8.44 5.07 32.74
C PRO A 383 -7.09 5.14 31.98
N ILE A 384 -5.97 4.87 32.66
CA ILE A 384 -4.61 4.93 32.12
C ILE A 384 -3.91 3.60 32.39
N GLY A 385 -3.86 2.72 31.38
CA GLY A 385 -3.11 1.47 31.39
C GLY A 385 -1.74 1.61 30.70
N PRO A 386 -0.79 0.68 30.92
CA PRO A 386 0.44 0.63 30.16
C PRO A 386 0.13 0.35 28.68
N LEU A 387 0.78 1.08 27.77
CA LEU A 387 0.65 0.83 26.33
C LEU A 387 1.33 -0.47 25.96
N GLU A 388 0.72 -1.24 25.04
CA GLU A 388 1.36 -2.43 24.48
C GLU A 388 2.57 -2.00 23.65
N SER A 389 3.76 -2.51 24.03
CA SER A 389 5.01 -2.24 23.30
C SER A 389 5.08 -3.07 22.02
N ALA A 390 4.21 -2.77 21.06
CA ALA A 390 4.33 -3.21 19.68
C ALA A 390 4.03 -1.96 18.83
N GLY A 391 5.01 -1.25 18.31
CA GLY A 391 6.11 -1.71 17.48
C GLY A 391 5.97 -0.91 16.19
N VAL A 392 6.98 -0.10 15.87
CA VAL A 392 6.93 0.86 14.76
C VAL A 392 6.63 0.14 13.45
N LYS A 393 5.45 0.39 12.88
CA LYS A 393 5.17 0.18 11.46
C LYS A 393 4.96 1.56 10.85
N TYR A 394 5.59 1.81 9.70
CA TYR A 394 5.47 3.05 8.96
C TYR A 394 4.55 2.86 7.75
N PRO A 395 3.22 2.81 7.90
CA PRO A 395 2.31 3.03 6.80
C PRO A 395 2.10 4.53 6.66
N GLY A 396 2.72 5.08 5.64
CA GLY A 396 2.63 6.48 5.30
C GLY A 396 3.44 6.75 4.06
N THR A 397 2.75 7.04 2.96
CA THR A 397 3.41 7.31 1.68
C THR A 397 3.85 8.78 1.61
N VAL A 398 5.07 9.03 1.15
CA VAL A 398 5.58 10.39 0.86
C VAL A 398 4.61 11.19 0.00
N ILE A 399 3.78 10.53 -0.82
CA ILE A 399 2.77 11.18 -1.65
C ILE A 399 1.74 11.98 -0.85
N PHE A 400 1.41 11.59 0.38
CA PHE A 400 0.43 12.32 1.18
C PHE A 400 0.97 13.69 1.57
N LYS A 401 2.27 13.80 1.88
CA LYS A 401 2.94 15.10 2.10
C LYS A 401 2.89 15.97 0.85
N VAL A 402 3.07 15.37 -0.31
CA VAL A 402 3.11 16.02 -1.62
C VAL A 402 1.72 16.52 -2.02
N ALA A 403 0.73 15.63 -2.00
CA ALA A 403 -0.67 15.90 -2.26
C ALA A 403 -1.22 16.96 -1.30
N TYR A 404 -0.95 16.82 0.00
CA TYR A 404 -1.35 17.79 1.01
C TYR A 404 -0.75 19.16 0.72
N SER A 405 0.55 19.23 0.41
CA SER A 405 1.25 20.49 0.16
C SER A 405 0.76 21.16 -1.12
N LEU A 406 0.49 20.38 -2.17
CA LEU A 406 -0.14 20.84 -3.41
C LEU A 406 -1.50 21.46 -3.12
N ALA A 407 -2.40 20.72 -2.48
CA ALA A 407 -3.74 21.19 -2.22
C ALA A 407 -3.77 22.37 -1.25
N SER A 408 -2.90 22.39 -0.24
CA SER A 408 -2.79 23.50 0.71
C SER A 408 -2.40 24.81 0.01
N SER A 409 -1.58 24.75 -1.04
CA SER A 409 -1.24 25.92 -1.85
C SER A 409 -2.41 26.46 -2.68
N LEU A 410 -3.43 25.61 -2.90
CA LEU A 410 -4.63 25.92 -3.69
C LEU A 410 -5.83 26.29 -2.79
N SER A 411 -5.87 25.82 -1.55
CA SER A 411 -6.98 26.07 -0.60
C SER A 411 -7.03 27.51 -0.10
N ALA A 412 -8.20 27.96 0.37
CA ALA A 412 -8.32 29.24 1.06
C ALA A 412 -7.50 29.25 2.38
N PRO A 413 -7.20 30.43 2.96
CA PRO A 413 -6.38 30.52 4.18
C PRO A 413 -6.96 29.79 5.40
N ASP A 414 -8.27 29.54 5.41
CA ASP A 414 -8.97 28.73 6.42
C ASP A 414 -8.94 27.22 6.12
N GLY A 415 -8.25 26.81 5.07
CA GLY A 415 -8.16 25.44 4.57
C GLY A 415 -9.39 24.97 3.80
N THR A 416 -10.37 25.85 3.52
CA THR A 416 -11.56 25.45 2.77
C THR A 416 -11.27 25.29 1.28
N ILE A 417 -11.86 24.25 0.71
CA ILE A 417 -11.84 23.95 -0.71
C ILE A 417 -13.20 24.36 -1.27
N THR A 418 -13.23 25.36 -2.14
CA THR A 418 -14.47 25.74 -2.84
C THR A 418 -14.52 25.10 -4.23
N THR A 419 -15.71 24.81 -4.76
CA THR A 419 -15.87 24.33 -6.14
C THR A 419 -15.22 25.28 -7.15
N LYS A 420 -15.25 26.59 -6.87
CA LYS A 420 -14.56 27.62 -7.66
C LYS A 420 -13.04 27.48 -7.60
N THR A 421 -12.47 27.13 -6.45
CA THR A 421 -11.05 26.85 -6.28
C THR A 421 -10.62 25.65 -7.12
N VAL A 422 -11.40 24.56 -7.08
CA VAL A 422 -11.13 23.34 -7.86
C VAL A 422 -11.27 23.61 -9.35
N ALA A 423 -12.35 24.25 -9.78
CA ALA A 423 -12.57 24.64 -11.18
C ALA A 423 -11.42 25.52 -11.69
N ARG A 424 -10.99 26.50 -10.91
CA ARG A 424 -9.85 27.36 -11.24
C ARG A 424 -8.54 26.57 -11.35
N ALA A 425 -8.29 25.63 -10.43
CA ALA A 425 -7.10 24.77 -10.51
C ALA A 425 -7.12 23.92 -11.79
N MET A 426 -8.28 23.34 -12.13
CA MET A 426 -8.48 22.58 -13.37
C MET A 426 -8.31 23.45 -14.61
N ASP A 427 -8.86 24.66 -14.63
CA ASP A 427 -8.65 25.62 -15.73
C ASP A 427 -7.16 25.95 -15.90
N ILE A 428 -6.42 26.14 -14.79
CA ILE A 428 -4.97 26.37 -14.82
C ILE A 428 -4.21 25.17 -15.40
N ILE A 429 -4.64 23.96 -15.04
CA ILE A 429 -4.01 22.71 -15.46
C ILE A 429 -4.27 22.45 -16.96
N GLU A 430 -5.51 22.61 -17.41
CA GLU A 430 -5.91 22.38 -18.79
C GLU A 430 -5.40 23.48 -19.74
N ASN A 431 -5.46 24.75 -19.31
CA ASN A 431 -4.88 25.86 -20.04
C ASN A 431 -4.59 27.05 -19.09
N PRO A 432 -3.35 27.19 -18.59
CA PRO A 432 -3.01 28.25 -17.64
C PRO A 432 -3.18 29.66 -18.21
N LEU A 433 -3.25 29.79 -19.55
CA LEU A 433 -3.48 31.06 -20.22
C LEU A 433 -4.95 31.52 -20.10
N ARG A 434 -5.91 30.62 -19.89
CA ARG A 434 -7.32 30.98 -19.65
C ARG A 434 -7.51 31.80 -18.38
N THR A 435 -6.65 31.60 -17.37
CA THR A 435 -6.69 32.44 -16.16
C THR A 435 -6.20 33.86 -16.37
N LEU A 436 -5.59 34.13 -17.53
CA LEU A 436 -5.10 35.44 -17.94
C LEU A 436 -6.07 36.13 -18.92
N ASP A 437 -7.20 35.52 -19.28
CA ASP A 437 -8.23 36.11 -20.16
C ASP A 437 -8.86 37.38 -19.56
N HIS A 438 -8.77 37.52 -18.23
CA HIS A 438 -9.21 38.70 -17.48
C HIS A 438 -8.06 39.68 -17.18
N ALA A 439 -6.83 39.42 -17.62
CA ALA A 439 -5.70 40.32 -17.41
C ALA A 439 -5.81 41.55 -18.33
N PRO A 440 -5.68 42.78 -17.80
CA PRO A 440 -6.03 44.00 -18.54
C PRO A 440 -5.28 44.22 -19.86
N VAL A 441 -4.08 43.66 -20.00
CA VAL A 441 -3.19 43.88 -21.16
C VAL A 441 -3.09 42.65 -22.07
N ILE A 442 -3.13 41.46 -21.48
CA ILE A 442 -2.84 40.19 -22.19
C ILE A 442 -4.13 39.43 -22.53
N GLY A 443 -5.19 39.62 -21.72
CA GLY A 443 -6.48 38.95 -21.90
C GLY A 443 -7.12 39.14 -23.28
N PRO A 444 -7.12 40.35 -23.88
CA PRO A 444 -7.66 40.54 -25.24
C PRO A 444 -6.93 39.73 -26.33
N ILE A 445 -5.64 39.45 -26.12
CA ILE A 445 -4.79 38.68 -27.05
C ILE A 445 -5.02 37.17 -26.86
N LEU A 446 -5.30 36.74 -25.63
CA LEU A 446 -5.54 35.35 -25.25
C LEU A 446 -6.96 34.86 -25.57
N LYS A 447 -7.91 35.77 -25.84
CA LYS A 447 -9.24 35.45 -26.40
C LYS A 447 -9.20 34.76 -27.78
N SER A 448 -8.06 34.81 -28.47
CA SER A 448 -7.86 34.07 -29.72
C SER A 448 -7.33 32.67 -29.40
N ASP A 449 -8.13 31.65 -29.68
CA ASP A 449 -7.77 30.24 -29.46
C ASP A 449 -6.42 29.88 -30.12
N LEU A 450 -6.16 30.43 -31.32
CA LEU A 450 -4.91 30.22 -32.04
C LEU A 450 -3.68 30.76 -31.27
N VAL A 451 -3.80 31.93 -30.66
CA VAL A 451 -2.69 32.58 -29.95
C VAL A 451 -2.45 31.92 -28.59
N ALA A 452 -3.52 31.55 -27.89
CA ALA A 452 -3.46 30.76 -26.67
C ALA A 452 -2.77 29.41 -26.94
N ASP A 453 -3.15 28.71 -28.01
CA ASP A 453 -2.55 27.42 -28.38
C ASP A 453 -1.05 27.53 -28.73
N VAL A 454 -0.65 28.58 -29.45
CA VAL A 454 0.76 28.81 -29.79
C VAL A 454 1.58 29.10 -28.53
N LEU A 455 1.09 29.94 -27.63
CA LEU A 455 1.78 30.27 -26.38
C LEU A 455 1.85 29.08 -25.42
N TRP A 456 0.80 28.27 -25.36
CA TRP A 456 0.81 27.02 -24.60
C TRP A 456 1.89 26.07 -25.10
N ASN A 457 1.86 25.76 -26.40
CA ASN A 457 2.74 24.76 -26.99
C ASN A 457 4.21 25.20 -27.04
N LYS A 458 4.49 26.49 -27.28
CA LYS A 458 5.87 26.99 -27.47
C LYS A 458 6.53 27.51 -26.19
N VAL A 459 5.77 27.91 -25.17
CA VAL A 459 6.33 28.64 -24.01
C VAL A 459 5.94 28.01 -22.67
N ALA A 460 4.64 27.81 -22.43
CA ALA A 460 4.18 27.33 -21.13
C ALA A 460 4.51 25.84 -20.92
N LYS A 461 4.19 24.98 -21.89
CA LYS A 461 4.43 23.54 -21.82
C LYS A 461 5.91 23.18 -21.58
N PRO A 462 6.89 23.72 -22.34
CA PRO A 462 8.32 23.48 -22.11
C PRO A 462 8.83 24.00 -20.75
N SER A 463 8.30 25.14 -20.27
CA SER A 463 8.70 25.70 -18.97
C SER A 463 8.24 24.83 -17.81
N VAL A 464 7.03 24.25 -17.92
CA VAL A 464 6.52 23.28 -16.96
C VAL A 464 7.32 21.96 -17.07
N ASP A 465 7.72 21.53 -18.27
CA ASP A 465 8.58 20.34 -18.45
C ASP A 465 9.95 20.49 -17.77
N ALA A 466 10.62 21.63 -17.95
CA ALA A 466 11.91 21.92 -17.32
C ALA A 466 11.78 22.01 -15.79
N PHE A 467 10.69 22.61 -15.30
CA PHE A 467 10.42 22.68 -13.86
C PHE A 467 10.23 21.30 -13.25
N ILE A 468 9.39 20.45 -13.85
CA ILE A 468 9.15 19.08 -13.37
C ILE A 468 10.47 18.29 -13.37
N THR A 469 11.26 18.37 -14.45
CA THR A 469 12.57 17.69 -14.54
C THR A 469 13.48 18.07 -13.37
N ASN A 470 13.63 19.38 -13.09
CA ASN A 470 14.45 19.86 -11.97
C ASN A 470 13.91 19.44 -10.59
N THR A 471 12.60 19.24 -10.45
CA THR A 471 11.98 18.74 -9.21
C THR A 471 12.24 17.25 -9.02
N PHE A 472 12.15 16.43 -10.06
CA PHE A 472 12.54 15.02 -9.99
C PHE A 472 14.02 14.86 -9.62
N ASP A 473 14.89 15.70 -10.19
CA ASP A 473 16.32 15.71 -9.89
C ASP A 473 16.61 16.16 -8.44
N SER A 474 15.84 17.11 -7.89
CA SER A 474 16.03 17.58 -6.50
C SER A 474 15.51 16.60 -5.45
N LEU A 475 14.49 15.80 -5.78
CA LEU A 475 13.90 14.78 -4.91
C LEU A 475 14.72 13.49 -4.87
N GLY A 476 15.53 13.23 -5.90
CA GLY A 476 16.59 12.22 -5.84
C GLY A 476 17.73 12.59 -4.89
N ALA A 477 17.86 13.85 -4.48
CA ALA A 477 19.04 14.33 -3.75
C ALA A 477 18.94 14.30 -2.22
N THR A 478 17.77 14.01 -1.64
CA THR A 478 17.60 14.06 -0.18
C THR A 478 16.66 13.00 0.36
N SER A 479 17.22 11.91 0.86
CA SER A 479 16.68 11.23 2.04
C SER A 479 17.84 10.89 2.98
N LYS A 480 17.67 11.16 4.28
CA LYS A 480 18.62 10.78 5.33
C LYS A 480 18.42 9.33 5.79
N ASP A 481 17.40 8.66 5.24
CA ASP A 481 17.03 7.29 5.55
C ASP A 481 17.60 6.37 4.47
N GLY A 482 18.23 5.27 4.86
CA GLY A 482 19.03 4.38 4.00
C GLY A 482 18.30 3.62 2.88
N ARG A 483 17.23 4.17 2.29
CA ARG A 483 16.44 3.63 1.16
C ARG A 483 16.58 4.45 -0.14
N ALA A 484 17.60 5.31 -0.24
CA ALA A 484 17.83 6.18 -1.40
C ALA A 484 17.90 5.42 -2.76
N PRO A 485 18.48 4.20 -2.86
CA PRO A 485 18.58 3.49 -4.14
C PRO A 485 17.25 2.99 -4.73
N VAL A 486 16.36 2.44 -3.89
CA VAL A 486 15.01 2.02 -4.33
C VAL A 486 14.22 3.23 -4.81
N GLN A 487 14.35 4.36 -4.09
CA GLN A 487 13.78 5.64 -4.48
C GLN A 487 14.32 6.12 -5.83
N GLU A 488 15.63 6.07 -6.07
CA GLU A 488 16.26 6.42 -7.36
C GLU A 488 15.70 5.58 -8.52
N ALA A 489 15.56 4.26 -8.35
CA ALA A 489 15.03 3.37 -9.37
C ALA A 489 13.55 3.65 -9.67
N ILE A 490 12.73 3.88 -8.64
CA ILE A 490 11.31 4.26 -8.79
C ILE A 490 11.19 5.63 -9.48
N LEU A 491 12.06 6.58 -9.14
CA LEU A 491 12.10 7.89 -9.80
C LEU A 491 12.49 7.75 -11.27
N ALA A 492 13.42 6.84 -11.62
CA ALA A 492 13.77 6.54 -13.00
C ALA A 492 12.56 5.98 -13.78
N PHE A 493 11.81 5.06 -13.17
CA PHE A 493 10.55 4.55 -13.75
C PHE A 493 9.52 5.68 -13.94
N ALA A 494 9.28 6.47 -12.90
CA ALA A 494 8.33 7.59 -12.93
C ALA A 494 8.70 8.62 -14.01
N ASN A 495 9.97 8.98 -14.10
CA ASN A 495 10.51 9.88 -15.12
C ASN A 495 10.28 9.29 -16.54
N ALA A 496 10.54 8.00 -16.72
CA ALA A 496 10.31 7.33 -17.99
C ALA A 496 8.84 7.38 -18.43
N VAL A 497 7.90 7.06 -17.54
CA VAL A 497 6.46 7.06 -17.85
C VAL A 497 5.92 8.47 -18.03
N LEU A 498 6.24 9.39 -17.13
CA LEU A 498 5.60 10.71 -17.06
C LEU A 498 6.26 11.76 -17.94
N LEU A 499 7.59 11.88 -17.87
CA LEU A 499 8.32 12.94 -18.57
C LEU A 499 8.72 12.50 -19.97
N LYS A 500 9.29 11.30 -20.08
CA LYS A 500 9.73 10.73 -21.36
C LYS A 500 8.59 10.08 -22.15
N ARG A 501 7.39 9.98 -21.55
CA ARG A 501 6.18 9.42 -22.17
C ARG A 501 6.38 8.01 -22.71
N ARG A 502 7.30 7.26 -22.11
CA ARG A 502 7.56 5.87 -22.48
C ARG A 502 6.36 4.99 -22.06
N SER A 503 6.18 3.88 -22.76
CA SER A 503 5.25 2.83 -22.29
C SER A 503 5.73 2.29 -20.95
N ILE A 504 4.84 1.68 -20.17
CA ILE A 504 5.22 1.05 -18.89
C ILE A 504 6.31 -0.01 -19.12
N GLU A 505 6.20 -0.80 -20.18
CA GLU A 505 7.23 -1.80 -20.54
C GLU A 505 8.61 -1.17 -20.84
N ALA A 506 8.64 -0.02 -21.52
CA ALA A 506 9.90 0.70 -21.75
C ALA A 506 10.43 1.35 -20.46
N ALA A 507 9.56 1.79 -19.57
CA ALA A 507 9.95 2.32 -18.25
C ALA A 507 10.51 1.22 -17.32
N ARG A 508 10.00 -0.02 -17.40
CA ARG A 508 10.58 -1.17 -16.68
C ARG A 508 12.03 -1.44 -17.07
N LYS A 509 12.41 -1.18 -18.33
CA LYS A 509 13.82 -1.30 -18.74
C LYS A 509 14.70 -0.26 -18.07
N ASP A 510 14.21 0.98 -17.96
CA ASP A 510 14.93 2.04 -17.26
C ASP A 510 15.03 1.75 -15.75
N PHE A 511 13.96 1.23 -15.15
CA PHE A 511 13.95 0.72 -13.78
C PHE A 511 15.01 -0.38 -13.59
N ALA A 512 14.98 -1.43 -14.41
CA ALA A 512 15.92 -2.55 -14.33
C ALA A 512 17.39 -2.10 -14.45
N ALA A 513 17.67 -1.13 -15.32
CA ALA A 513 19.01 -0.57 -15.46
C ALA A 513 19.48 0.21 -14.22
N ALA A 514 18.56 0.90 -13.52
CA ALA A 514 18.85 1.70 -12.33
C ALA A 514 18.98 0.88 -11.04
N MET A 515 18.46 -0.35 -11.01
CA MET A 515 18.51 -1.21 -9.83
C MET A 515 19.95 -1.55 -9.41
N LYS A 516 20.22 -1.45 -8.10
CA LYS A 516 21.49 -1.79 -7.48
C LYS A 516 21.44 -3.22 -6.90
N PRO A 517 22.59 -3.91 -6.78
CA PRO A 517 22.65 -5.17 -6.04
C PRO A 517 22.14 -5.05 -4.60
N VAL A 518 21.62 -6.14 -4.06
CA VAL A 518 21.05 -6.22 -2.70
C VAL A 518 21.86 -7.20 -1.86
N ILE A 519 22.15 -6.86 -0.60
CA ILE A 519 22.86 -7.74 0.32
C ILE A 519 21.95 -8.06 1.51
N THR A 520 21.79 -9.35 1.81
CA THR A 520 21.00 -9.85 2.95
C THR A 520 21.83 -10.80 3.81
N VAL A 521 21.46 -10.96 5.08
CA VAL A 521 21.97 -12.06 5.91
C VAL A 521 21.18 -13.33 5.58
N VAL A 522 21.85 -14.48 5.53
CA VAL A 522 21.24 -15.78 5.21
C VAL A 522 21.69 -16.87 6.17
N ASN A 523 20.99 -18.00 6.17
CA ASN A 523 21.39 -19.19 6.90
C ASN A 523 22.72 -19.74 6.37
N ARG A 524 23.38 -20.59 7.17
CA ARG A 524 24.70 -21.17 6.86
C ARG A 524 24.76 -21.90 5.52
N ASN A 525 23.67 -22.54 5.13
CA ASN A 525 23.49 -23.24 3.86
C ASN A 525 23.22 -22.30 2.66
N GLY A 526 23.09 -20.98 2.88
CA GLY A 526 22.76 -19.99 1.86
C GLY A 526 21.27 -19.71 1.68
N SER A 527 20.39 -20.44 2.37
CA SER A 527 18.93 -20.20 2.30
C SER A 527 18.53 -18.94 3.07
N GLU A 528 17.48 -18.26 2.60
CA GLU A 528 16.92 -17.07 3.24
C GLU A 528 16.52 -17.33 4.71
N LEU A 529 16.51 -16.26 5.51
CA LEU A 529 16.05 -16.33 6.90
C LEU A 529 14.54 -16.58 6.97
N PRO A 530 14.03 -17.23 8.03
CA PRO A 530 12.61 -17.46 8.21
C PRO A 530 11.81 -16.15 8.16
N GLY A 531 10.68 -16.17 7.45
CA GLY A 531 9.87 -14.97 7.25
C GLY A 531 10.48 -13.96 6.27
N GLY A 532 11.52 -14.37 5.52
CA GLY A 532 12.08 -13.54 4.47
C GLY A 532 12.89 -12.32 4.93
N ARG A 533 13.22 -12.30 6.23
CA ARG A 533 13.91 -11.18 6.87
C ARG A 533 15.30 -11.00 6.29
N GLU A 534 15.70 -9.75 6.09
CA GLU A 534 17.05 -9.42 5.65
C GLU A 534 18.08 -9.49 6.79
N MET A 535 17.60 -9.44 8.04
CA MET A 535 18.40 -9.47 9.28
C MET A 535 17.95 -10.59 10.23
N PRO A 536 18.88 -11.23 10.95
CA PRO A 536 18.55 -12.25 11.94
C PRO A 536 17.93 -11.62 13.20
N THR A 537 17.18 -12.42 13.93
CA THR A 537 16.80 -12.11 15.33
C THR A 537 18.03 -12.18 16.23
N GLN A 538 17.93 -11.64 17.43
CA GLN A 538 19.01 -11.76 18.41
C GLN A 538 19.36 -13.24 18.69
N ALA A 539 18.37 -14.13 18.78
CA ALA A 539 18.60 -15.55 19.04
C ALA A 539 19.36 -16.23 17.87
N GLU A 540 18.96 -15.98 16.63
CA GLU A 540 19.65 -16.50 15.44
C GLU A 540 21.06 -15.94 15.31
N LEU A 541 21.24 -14.65 15.59
CA LEU A 541 22.54 -14.00 15.59
C LEU A 541 23.49 -14.63 16.62
N LEU A 542 23.01 -14.88 17.83
CA LEU A 542 23.80 -15.55 18.87
C LEU A 542 24.23 -16.96 18.42
N ASP A 543 23.35 -17.71 17.77
CA ASP A 543 23.68 -19.05 17.22
C ASP A 543 24.74 -18.95 16.10
N MET A 544 24.56 -18.02 15.16
CA MET A 544 25.54 -17.74 14.08
C MET A 544 26.94 -17.41 14.64
N VAL A 545 27.01 -16.53 15.65
CA VAL A 545 28.28 -16.04 16.21
C VAL A 545 28.95 -17.06 17.11
N PHE A 546 28.22 -17.61 18.09
CA PHE A 546 28.83 -18.39 19.18
C PHE A 546 28.85 -19.88 18.91
N ARG A 547 27.83 -20.42 18.25
CA ARG A 547 27.75 -21.84 17.95
C ARG A 547 28.39 -22.17 16.61
N ASN A 548 27.99 -21.44 15.57
CA ASN A 548 28.43 -21.72 14.20
C ASN A 548 29.75 -21.02 13.86
N ARG A 549 30.08 -19.92 14.58
CA ARG A 549 31.24 -19.04 14.32
C ARG A 549 31.31 -18.57 12.87
N GLU A 550 30.16 -18.36 12.25
CA GLU A 550 30.06 -18.02 10.83
C GLU A 550 28.82 -17.14 10.62
N ILE A 551 29.04 -15.98 10.00
CA ILE A 551 27.98 -15.11 9.48
C ILE A 551 28.03 -15.21 7.96
N VAL A 552 26.89 -15.48 7.33
CA VAL A 552 26.80 -15.61 5.87
C VAL A 552 25.94 -14.49 5.33
N PHE A 553 26.50 -13.74 4.39
CA PHE A 553 25.78 -12.76 3.59
C PHE A 553 25.55 -13.32 2.19
N LYS A 554 24.43 -12.94 1.58
CA LYS A 554 24.12 -13.24 0.19
C LYS A 554 23.95 -11.93 -0.56
N ALA A 555 24.77 -11.74 -1.59
CA ALA A 555 24.63 -10.62 -2.50
C ALA A 555 23.87 -11.07 -3.75
N TRP A 556 22.78 -10.36 -4.04
CA TRP A 556 21.84 -10.65 -5.10
C TRP A 556 22.09 -9.67 -6.26
N PRO A 557 22.41 -10.17 -7.47
CA PRO A 557 22.48 -9.31 -8.64
C PRO A 557 21.10 -8.78 -9.01
N ALA A 558 21.04 -7.55 -9.53
CA ALA A 558 19.81 -6.93 -10.03
C ALA A 558 19.45 -7.44 -11.44
N ILE A 559 19.41 -8.77 -11.62
CA ILE A 559 19.08 -9.44 -12.88
C ILE A 559 17.65 -9.99 -12.79
N PRO A 560 16.72 -9.56 -13.65
CA PRO A 560 15.43 -10.23 -13.75
C PRO A 560 15.59 -11.64 -14.34
N ARG A 561 14.90 -12.62 -13.76
CA ARG A 561 14.63 -13.98 -14.26
C ARG A 561 14.26 -13.92 -15.74
N GLY A 562 14.88 -14.78 -16.53
CA GLY A 562 14.66 -14.85 -17.98
C GLY A 562 15.30 -13.73 -18.81
N ARG A 563 15.72 -12.61 -18.21
CA ARG A 563 16.37 -11.46 -18.90
C ARG A 563 17.88 -11.59 -18.94
N ARG A 564 18.39 -12.66 -19.58
CA ARG A 564 19.84 -12.94 -19.64
C ARG A 564 20.64 -11.86 -20.36
N GLU A 565 20.00 -11.04 -21.20
CA GLU A 565 20.63 -9.92 -21.87
C GLU A 565 21.15 -8.84 -20.92
N LEU A 566 20.62 -8.77 -19.70
CA LEU A 566 21.12 -7.88 -18.65
C LEU A 566 22.22 -8.51 -17.79
N ALA A 567 22.45 -9.83 -17.91
CA ALA A 567 23.40 -10.55 -17.07
C ALA A 567 24.83 -10.03 -17.24
N ASP A 568 25.24 -9.69 -18.46
CA ASP A 568 26.59 -9.18 -18.73
C ASP A 568 26.85 -7.82 -18.06
N LEU A 569 25.80 -7.02 -17.86
CA LEU A 569 25.89 -5.70 -17.23
C LEU A 569 25.73 -5.78 -15.70
N LYS A 570 24.85 -6.68 -15.24
CA LYS A 570 24.38 -6.74 -13.85
C LYS A 570 24.93 -7.91 -13.03
N CYS A 571 25.79 -8.75 -13.61
CA CYS A 571 26.52 -9.77 -12.87
C CYS A 571 27.43 -9.12 -11.83
N LEU A 572 27.63 -9.82 -10.70
CA LEU A 572 28.45 -9.31 -9.60
C LEU A 572 29.94 -9.51 -9.90
N ASP A 573 30.74 -8.48 -9.65
CA ASP A 573 32.19 -8.61 -9.67
C ASP A 573 32.67 -9.12 -8.30
N ILE A 574 33.07 -10.39 -8.25
CA ILE A 574 33.59 -11.03 -7.04
C ILE A 574 34.81 -10.30 -6.45
N ASN A 575 35.63 -9.66 -7.29
CA ASN A 575 36.83 -8.95 -6.83
C ASN A 575 36.52 -7.59 -6.21
N SER A 576 35.30 -7.08 -6.45
CA SER A 576 34.81 -5.83 -5.87
C SER A 576 34.28 -6.01 -4.44
N VAL A 577 34.14 -7.25 -3.95
CA VAL A 577 33.61 -7.52 -2.60
C VAL A 577 34.50 -6.86 -1.55
N ARG A 578 33.87 -6.09 -0.65
CA ARG A 578 34.52 -5.47 0.51
C ARG A 578 33.73 -5.82 1.75
N VAL A 579 34.46 -6.27 2.77
CA VAL A 579 33.92 -6.49 4.11
C VAL A 579 34.79 -5.72 5.08
N ASN A 580 34.20 -4.74 5.76
CA ASN A 580 34.89 -3.97 6.78
C ASN A 580 34.21 -4.19 8.13
N VAL A 581 35.00 -4.23 9.20
CA VAL A 581 34.51 -4.31 10.58
C VAL A 581 35.07 -3.12 11.34
N ASN A 582 34.19 -2.33 11.96
CA ASN A 582 34.52 -1.06 12.61
C ASN A 582 35.30 -0.10 11.69
N GLY A 583 35.01 -0.14 10.38
CA GLY A 583 35.67 0.68 9.36
C GLY A 583 36.99 0.12 8.83
N TYR A 584 37.51 -0.98 9.36
CA TYR A 584 38.77 -1.59 8.91
C TYR A 584 38.53 -2.73 7.93
N PRO A 585 39.25 -2.81 6.79
CA PRO A 585 39.15 -3.92 5.85
C PRO A 585 39.54 -5.24 6.49
N LEU A 586 38.69 -6.25 6.37
CA LEU A 586 38.96 -7.56 6.99
C LEU A 586 40.19 -8.25 6.38
N SER A 587 40.52 -7.95 5.13
CA SER A 587 41.75 -8.45 4.48
C SER A 587 43.03 -8.06 5.21
N GLU A 588 43.00 -7.01 6.02
CA GLU A 588 44.13 -6.55 6.84
C GLU A 588 44.16 -7.18 8.24
N HIS A 589 43.08 -7.90 8.63
CA HIS A 589 42.87 -8.49 9.96
C HIS A 589 42.38 -9.97 9.90
N PRO A 590 43.13 -10.88 9.26
CA PRO A 590 42.72 -12.29 9.12
C PRO A 590 42.60 -13.04 10.45
N GLU A 591 43.25 -12.57 11.53
CA GLU A 591 43.13 -13.10 12.88
C GLU A 591 41.72 -12.90 13.48
N PHE A 592 41.02 -11.85 13.03
CA PHE A 592 39.68 -11.50 13.49
C PHE A 592 38.63 -12.38 12.82
N ALA A 593 38.67 -12.50 11.50
CA ALA A 593 37.81 -13.39 10.74
C ALA A 593 38.39 -13.72 9.36
N GLU A 594 38.09 -14.92 8.86
CA GLU A 594 38.43 -15.36 7.51
C GLU A 594 37.24 -15.10 6.58
N LEU A 595 37.53 -14.52 5.41
CA LEU A 595 36.53 -14.27 4.38
C LEU A 595 36.62 -15.32 3.27
N ALA A 596 35.53 -16.01 3.01
CA ALA A 596 35.37 -16.85 1.83
C ALA A 596 34.23 -16.31 0.95
N VAL A 597 34.51 -16.08 -0.32
CA VAL A 597 33.53 -15.56 -1.28
C VAL A 597 33.43 -16.54 -2.45
N GLY A 598 32.21 -16.85 -2.87
CA GLY A 598 31.97 -17.69 -4.05
C GLY A 598 30.56 -17.52 -4.59
N PHE A 599 30.38 -17.83 -5.87
CA PHE A 599 29.06 -17.89 -6.46
C PHE A 599 28.28 -19.10 -5.92
N GLU A 600 26.97 -18.96 -5.77
CA GLU A 600 26.08 -20.05 -5.36
C GLU A 600 25.99 -21.17 -6.43
N SER A 601 26.26 -20.85 -7.69
CA SER A 601 26.36 -21.79 -8.81
C SER A 601 27.50 -21.39 -9.76
N ASP A 602 27.83 -22.22 -10.75
CA ASP A 602 28.90 -21.97 -11.72
C ASP A 602 28.63 -20.79 -12.69
N SER A 603 27.56 -20.03 -12.47
CA SER A 603 27.17 -18.87 -13.28
C SER A 603 27.54 -17.56 -12.60
N THR A 604 28.14 -16.63 -13.35
CA THR A 604 28.41 -15.26 -12.87
C THR A 604 27.14 -14.42 -12.67
N ALA A 605 26.01 -14.86 -13.25
CA ALA A 605 24.68 -14.30 -12.98
C ALA A 605 24.07 -14.81 -11.66
N SER A 606 24.74 -15.74 -10.98
CA SER A 606 24.32 -16.28 -9.70
C SER A 606 24.56 -15.29 -8.56
N PRO A 607 23.78 -15.35 -7.47
CA PRO A 607 24.13 -14.68 -6.23
C PRO A 607 25.53 -15.08 -5.72
N LEU A 608 26.19 -14.15 -5.03
CA LEU A 608 27.42 -14.41 -4.29
C LEU A 608 27.10 -14.74 -2.84
N LEU A 609 27.74 -15.78 -2.32
CA LEU A 609 27.80 -16.08 -0.89
C LEU A 609 29.10 -15.52 -0.32
N ILE A 610 28.97 -14.67 0.68
CA ILE A 610 30.08 -14.03 1.41
C ILE A 610 30.05 -14.58 2.82
N ARG A 611 31.00 -15.47 3.13
CA ARG A 611 31.09 -16.20 4.40
C ARG A 611 32.17 -15.57 5.27
N LEU A 612 31.74 -15.02 6.40
CA LEU A 612 32.58 -14.45 7.43
C LEU A 612 32.76 -15.46 8.56
N LYS A 613 33.89 -16.16 8.59
CA LYS A 613 34.21 -17.14 9.63
C LYS A 613 34.97 -16.46 10.77
N LEU A 614 34.38 -16.41 11.96
CA LEU A 614 34.93 -15.67 13.09
C LEU A 614 36.15 -16.39 13.68
N GLY A 615 37.29 -15.71 13.62
CA GLY A 615 38.59 -16.18 14.10
C GLY A 615 38.71 -16.19 15.63
N PRO A 616 39.77 -16.79 16.18
CA PRO A 616 39.96 -16.93 17.63
C PRO A 616 40.17 -15.58 18.36
N ALA A 617 40.55 -14.52 17.64
CA ALA A 617 40.67 -13.18 18.21
C ALA A 617 39.34 -12.46 18.38
N PHE A 618 38.24 -12.99 17.80
CA PHE A 618 36.90 -12.44 17.97
C PHE A 618 36.49 -12.41 19.45
N ARG A 619 35.95 -11.29 19.90
CA ARG A 619 35.45 -11.10 21.28
C ARG A 619 33.97 -10.71 21.25
N PRO A 620 33.16 -11.10 22.24
CA PRO A 620 31.81 -10.59 22.37
C PRO A 620 31.81 -9.06 22.51
N GLY A 621 30.95 -8.36 21.77
CA GLY A 621 30.87 -6.90 21.82
C GLY A 621 30.04 -6.32 20.69
N ARG A 622 29.99 -4.98 20.63
CA ARG A 622 29.37 -4.26 19.52
C ARG A 622 30.37 -4.11 18.37
N TYR A 623 29.91 -4.42 17.17
CA TYR A 623 30.66 -4.29 15.93
C TYR A 623 29.81 -3.59 14.88
N ASP A 624 30.44 -2.76 14.07
CA ASP A 624 29.83 -2.16 12.90
C ASP A 624 30.34 -2.92 11.67
N ILE A 625 29.49 -3.78 11.11
CA ILE A 625 29.83 -4.58 9.93
C ILE A 625 29.37 -3.86 8.67
N PHE A 626 30.26 -3.80 7.70
CA PHE A 626 30.03 -3.23 6.38
C PHE A 626 30.26 -4.29 5.32
N VAL A 627 29.32 -4.46 4.41
CA VAL A 627 29.47 -5.33 3.24
C VAL A 627 29.07 -4.55 1.99
N ASP A 628 29.90 -4.60 0.96
CA ASP A 628 29.65 -3.98 -0.35
C ASP A 628 30.15 -4.89 -1.48
N VAL A 629 29.51 -4.77 -2.64
CA VAL A 629 29.87 -5.44 -3.89
C VAL A 629 29.37 -4.59 -5.06
N ARG A 630 30.06 -4.62 -6.18
CA ARG A 630 29.69 -3.94 -7.42
C ARG A 630 29.21 -4.92 -8.47
N ASP A 631 28.32 -4.46 -9.33
CA ASP A 631 28.04 -5.13 -10.59
C ASP A 631 29.11 -4.80 -11.65
N ALA A 632 29.08 -5.50 -12.78
CA ALA A 632 30.01 -5.29 -13.90
C ALA A 632 29.93 -3.89 -14.53
N SER A 633 28.83 -3.15 -14.32
CA SER A 633 28.73 -1.74 -14.70
C SER A 633 29.44 -0.79 -13.73
N GLY A 634 29.96 -1.30 -12.62
CA GLY A 634 30.61 -0.54 -11.56
C GLY A 634 29.64 0.04 -10.52
N THR A 635 28.35 -0.29 -10.61
CA THR A 635 27.30 0.14 -9.67
C THR A 635 27.43 -0.64 -8.37
N GLY A 636 27.65 0.07 -7.26
CA GLY A 636 27.73 -0.54 -5.93
C GLY A 636 26.37 -1.02 -5.42
N ALA A 637 26.39 -1.98 -4.50
CA ALA A 637 25.21 -2.50 -3.85
C ALA A 637 24.53 -1.43 -2.98
N GLU A 638 23.25 -1.64 -2.68
CA GLU A 638 22.61 -0.92 -1.59
C GLU A 638 23.32 -1.27 -0.27
N TYR A 639 24.01 -0.29 0.30
CA TYR A 639 24.97 -0.48 1.39
C TYR A 639 24.36 -1.22 2.59
N LEU A 640 25.01 -2.32 2.98
CA LEU A 640 24.73 -2.95 4.26
C LEU A 640 25.62 -2.35 5.35
N TYR A 641 25.09 -1.39 6.11
CA TYR A 641 25.69 -0.94 7.36
C TYR A 641 24.92 -1.54 8.53
N TRP A 642 25.55 -2.46 9.26
CA TRP A 642 24.91 -3.17 10.35
C TRP A 642 25.63 -2.93 11.69
N PRO A 643 25.14 -2.00 12.52
CA PRO A 643 25.58 -1.85 13.90
C PRO A 643 24.99 -3.00 14.72
N VAL A 644 25.80 -3.99 15.05
CA VAL A 644 25.34 -5.25 15.64
C VAL A 644 25.99 -5.50 17.00
N ASN A 645 25.17 -5.92 17.96
CA ASN A 645 25.67 -6.39 19.25
C ASN A 645 25.86 -7.90 19.19
N LEU A 646 27.11 -8.32 18.93
CA LEU A 646 27.53 -9.72 18.90
C LEU A 646 27.95 -10.20 20.30
N GLY A 647 27.50 -9.53 21.37
CA GLY A 647 27.70 -9.90 22.76
C GLY A 647 26.52 -10.66 23.37
N THR A 648 26.76 -11.36 24.48
CA THR A 648 25.70 -11.94 25.31
C THR A 648 25.05 -10.84 26.16
N SER A 649 24.11 -10.08 25.60
CA SER A 649 23.24 -9.23 26.43
C SER A 649 22.18 -10.10 27.11
N ALA A 650 22.60 -10.82 28.14
CA ALA A 650 21.79 -11.20 29.27
C ALA A 650 22.46 -10.60 30.51
N GLN A 651 22.31 -9.28 30.68
CA GLN A 651 22.49 -8.56 31.94
C GLN A 651 22.06 -7.10 31.76
N SER A 652 20.75 -6.87 31.80
CA SER A 652 20.09 -5.79 32.56
C SER A 652 18.59 -6.05 32.57
#